data_AF-A0A1Y1LLS2-F1
#
_entry.id   AF-A0A1Y1LLS2-F1
#
_cell.length_a   1.000
_cell.length_b   1.000
_cell.length_c   1.000
_cell.angle_alpha   90.00
_cell.angle_beta   90.00
_cell.angle_gamma   90.00
#
_symmetry.space_group_name_H-M   'P 1'
#
loop_
_entity.id
_entity.type
_entity.pdbx_description
1 polymer ?
#
loop_
_entity_poly.entity_id
_entity_poly.type
_entity_poly.pdbx_seq_one_letter_code
_entity_poly.pdbx_strand_id
1 'polypeptide(L)'
;ISQCHCHIFYILHPTKYLCFYNNLHLNMDPALADVLKRMGWTTGMHLPVANDENKALQDEVEALMVKKARATHSFETEESRYQAFAKHLKFVTVQNDETQQLLTTYHHHLDNQEHCFLVKQSERERVLQEIRQAKKLCHEINERVKSKKVDLDRGLTKIEKRKLESDWDKEALEAWDESLKKKDEDNEILKKFSREDEKKAKNLEIKRQNLQKEILTRTGTLNKVVADVHNYELIIERIGKVFKQQKEERQGLLTQWRDAVELIKKRDQNMRDIIAEVAAFSEILAQEREKLDEQDTFLKNQTENNKETEEQIAEINFASCKMRQDLNSLIQTVLTLNSEANSLKRLLISTANCLEKQRMTGKKLSKDISDKESQIKQQQRDLEKLKQKLKEVKNSSLSASERASQLEAIIEEEQRETKILDQDVERTQGVLFRTQQVLNELRDNAKTKEMEISGCEMSISLLKKGLIKSNKELQTQREINYDLDFRVNEMESRIDRIEGNTVDEDTQQLRNKIDSLEEELADETEVKTLIQNQITHIENEMRRLTSAIQADNQQMETLKDKLQNEVLSCEDGTKQSVEARNRMQQQQVNENVFRLRVNQMENIMKREENCIYNIQKLRLELEMAMRQRQIEISTNKEILIAKRRNLDEEKGRLKRDLILRQTKIGQLQQRFHLASMALGKDEDGKPLSVTYFKIKNAQEKRMLQDEGDEMDAKIRKYEKEIVAMENTLRVVNLSNVTYKQSLSAVEELDPEFQEKKMLESEISAVNVKIRVKKQELVQKKNYIKELTQMLSSCDEDKTGTLQMQAVYEGELGDLKRHEEGHVEKLNRADRHLHTCMKNLDMAATEKYHKNIFIRQLQEANKSALQQLAEISTRFQDMTPHITRYTYEYDVQLPGQRLQFSCSSSSCSTRSSEYYLTKPSISSILLEFNATAECGSRSAKKNIKLKPKRKT
;
A
#
# COMPACT_ATOMS: atom_id res chain seq x y z
N ILE A 1 51.71 -12.81 -45.52
CA ILE A 1 52.54 -13.11 -46.72
C ILE A 1 52.47 -11.88 -47.61
N SER A 2 53.52 -11.13 -47.94
CA SER A 2 54.91 -11.00 -47.44
C SER A 2 55.27 -9.50 -47.64
N GLN A 3 55.89 -8.72 -46.75
CA GLN A 3 57.09 -8.87 -45.90
C GLN A 3 58.41 -8.83 -46.71
N CYS A 4 59.44 -8.23 -46.08
CA CYS A 4 60.81 -7.87 -46.56
C CYS A 4 60.87 -6.47 -47.24
N HIS A 5 61.53 -5.41 -46.73
CA HIS A 5 62.60 -5.20 -45.71
C HIS A 5 64.05 -5.38 -46.21
N CYS A 6 64.77 -4.26 -46.35
CA CYS A 6 66.24 -4.06 -46.41
C CYS A 6 66.49 -2.52 -46.37
N HIS A 7 67.27 -1.94 -45.44
CA HIS A 7 68.74 -1.83 -45.38
C HIS A 7 69.34 -0.72 -46.28
N ILE A 8 70.39 0.05 -45.89
CA ILE A 8 70.92 0.47 -44.57
C ILE A 8 72.02 1.56 -44.80
N PHE A 9 72.15 2.58 -43.92
CA PHE A 9 73.36 3.44 -43.71
C PHE A 9 73.87 4.33 -44.90
N TYR A 10 74.71 5.38 -44.74
CA TYR A 10 74.97 6.39 -43.68
C TYR A 10 75.87 7.51 -44.30
N ILE A 11 76.45 8.41 -43.47
CA ILE A 11 77.54 9.38 -43.79
C ILE A 11 77.11 10.66 -44.55
N LEU A 12 77.61 11.88 -44.25
CA LEU A 12 77.74 12.65 -42.99
C LEU A 12 78.40 14.02 -43.26
N HIS A 13 78.03 15.04 -42.46
CA HIS A 13 78.83 16.24 -42.10
C HIS A 13 79.23 17.27 -43.20
N PRO A 14 79.72 18.48 -42.82
CA PRO A 14 79.73 19.15 -41.49
C PRO A 14 79.16 20.60 -41.52
N THR A 15 79.43 21.36 -40.44
CA THR A 15 79.34 22.84 -40.28
C THR A 15 77.98 23.41 -39.86
N LYS A 16 77.90 24.45 -38.98
CA LYS A 16 78.92 25.12 -38.14
C LYS A 16 78.26 25.92 -36.98
N TYR A 17 78.97 26.05 -35.84
CA TYR A 17 78.77 26.99 -34.69
C TYR A 17 77.37 27.04 -34.03
N LEU A 18 77.16 26.92 -32.72
CA LEU A 18 78.01 26.94 -31.50
C LEU A 18 78.50 28.35 -31.06
N CYS A 19 77.81 28.89 -30.05
CA CYS A 19 78.14 30.00 -29.14
C CYS A 19 78.51 31.40 -29.68
N PHE A 20 77.53 32.31 -29.66
CA PHE A 20 77.65 33.57 -28.91
C PHE A 20 76.72 33.41 -27.68
N TYR A 21 77.20 33.15 -26.45
CA TYR A 21 78.06 33.95 -25.58
C TYR A 21 77.40 35.25 -25.09
N ASN A 22 77.12 35.28 -23.78
CA ASN A 22 76.63 36.45 -23.07
C ASN A 22 77.63 37.61 -23.19
N ASN A 23 77.22 38.76 -23.74
CA ASN A 23 77.72 40.07 -23.32
C ASN A 23 76.85 41.22 -23.87
N LEU A 24 75.66 41.38 -23.30
CA LEU A 24 75.30 42.71 -22.82
C LEU A 24 75.10 42.64 -21.31
N HIS A 25 76.13 43.05 -20.58
CA HIS A 25 75.90 43.81 -19.36
C HIS A 25 75.09 45.05 -19.77
N LEU A 26 73.78 44.96 -19.63
CA LEU A 26 72.95 46.08 -19.21
C LEU A 26 72.82 45.88 -17.69
N ASN A 27 73.75 46.31 -16.83
CA ASN A 27 74.28 47.69 -16.76
C ASN A 27 73.28 48.64 -17.39
N MET A 28 72.12 48.76 -16.73
CA MET A 28 71.10 49.79 -16.97
C MET A 28 71.80 51.05 -17.46
N ASP A 29 71.75 51.29 -18.78
CA ASP A 29 72.37 52.45 -19.39
C ASP A 29 71.78 53.65 -18.64
N PRO A 30 72.58 54.49 -17.97
CA PRO A 30 72.03 55.49 -17.05
C PRO A 30 71.04 56.42 -17.76
N ALA A 31 71.18 56.63 -19.08
CA ALA A 31 70.18 57.31 -19.88
C ALA A 31 68.83 56.56 -19.92
N LEU A 32 68.83 55.24 -20.18
CA LEU A 32 67.62 54.41 -20.15
C LEU A 32 67.03 54.27 -18.74
N ALA A 33 67.87 54.15 -17.71
CA ALA A 33 67.42 54.08 -16.32
C ALA A 33 66.72 55.37 -15.88
N ASP A 34 67.33 56.52 -16.17
CA ASP A 34 66.76 57.83 -15.84
C ASP A 34 65.53 58.15 -16.70
N VAL A 35 65.46 57.67 -17.95
CA VAL A 35 64.23 57.67 -18.76
C VAL A 35 63.12 56.85 -18.10
N LEU A 36 63.37 55.59 -17.72
CA LEU A 36 62.36 54.73 -17.08
C LEU A 36 61.88 55.33 -15.73
N LYS A 37 62.78 56.00 -15.00
CA LYS A 37 62.46 56.68 -13.73
C LYS A 37 61.68 57.99 -13.93
N ARG A 38 62.03 58.80 -14.93
CA ARG A 38 61.27 60.01 -15.33
C ARG A 38 59.90 59.68 -15.94
N MET A 39 59.74 58.49 -16.50
CA MET A 39 58.47 57.96 -17.00
C MET A 39 57.60 57.31 -15.90
N GLY A 40 58.08 57.29 -14.64
CA GLY A 40 57.29 56.95 -13.44
C GLY A 40 57.37 55.49 -12.97
N TRP A 41 58.13 54.61 -13.65
CA TRP A 41 57.96 53.15 -13.51
C TRP A 41 58.85 52.49 -12.44
N THR A 42 59.01 53.10 -11.25
CA THR A 42 59.90 52.57 -10.19
C THR A 42 59.35 52.60 -8.76
N THR A 43 58.18 53.17 -8.51
CA THR A 43 57.55 53.23 -7.17
C THR A 43 56.04 53.24 -7.33
N GLY A 44 55.35 52.32 -6.67
CA GLY A 44 53.91 52.10 -6.89
C GLY A 44 53.61 51.21 -8.10
N MET A 45 52.33 51.03 -8.42
CA MET A 45 51.91 50.34 -9.64
C MET A 45 51.82 51.32 -10.80
N HIS A 46 52.95 51.64 -11.43
CA HIS A 46 53.00 52.22 -12.79
C HIS A 46 54.08 51.50 -13.62
N LEU A 47 53.73 51.07 -14.85
CA LEU A 47 54.60 50.31 -15.77
C LEU A 47 54.45 50.80 -17.23
N PRO A 48 55.40 50.44 -18.12
CA PRO A 48 55.13 50.40 -19.56
C PRO A 48 54.22 49.23 -19.88
N VAL A 49 53.28 49.45 -20.79
CA VAL A 49 52.52 48.36 -21.42
C VAL A 49 52.45 48.63 -22.93
N ALA A 50 52.41 47.57 -23.74
CA ALA A 50 52.58 47.65 -25.19
C ALA A 50 51.31 48.00 -25.99
N ASN A 51 50.25 48.45 -25.33
CA ASN A 51 48.99 48.92 -25.93
C ASN A 51 48.40 49.98 -24.98
N ASP A 52 47.70 51.01 -25.45
CA ASP A 52 47.21 52.09 -24.56
C ASP A 52 46.28 51.57 -23.44
N GLU A 53 45.61 50.44 -23.71
CA GLU A 53 44.74 49.68 -22.81
C GLU A 53 45.31 49.49 -21.39
N ASN A 54 46.36 48.68 -21.20
CA ASN A 54 46.79 48.35 -19.83
C ASN A 54 47.56 49.49 -19.13
N LYS A 55 47.92 50.57 -19.84
CA LYS A 55 48.45 51.78 -19.20
C LYS A 55 47.30 52.53 -18.51
N ALA A 56 46.12 52.60 -19.16
CA ALA A 56 44.91 53.06 -18.51
C ALA A 56 44.51 52.15 -17.33
N LEU A 57 44.64 50.81 -17.45
CA LEU A 57 44.39 49.84 -16.36
C LEU A 57 45.29 50.01 -15.12
N GLN A 58 46.22 50.97 -15.11
CA GLN A 58 47.26 51.05 -14.07
C GLN A 58 47.30 52.40 -13.35
N ASP A 59 47.16 53.51 -14.06
CA ASP A 59 46.73 54.78 -13.46
C ASP A 59 45.37 54.59 -12.71
N GLU A 60 44.55 53.65 -13.20
CA GLU A 60 43.37 53.13 -12.53
C GLU A 60 43.63 52.44 -11.19
N VAL A 61 44.73 51.65 -11.03
CA VAL A 61 45.02 50.91 -9.79
C VAL A 61 45.41 51.84 -8.64
N GLU A 62 46.21 52.86 -8.87
CA GLU A 62 46.54 53.82 -7.80
C GLU A 62 45.34 54.71 -7.44
N ALA A 63 44.53 55.09 -8.44
CA ALA A 63 43.23 55.70 -8.19
C ALA A 63 42.29 54.77 -7.38
N LEU A 64 42.33 53.45 -7.61
CA LEU A 64 41.58 52.45 -6.83
C LEU A 64 42.08 52.32 -5.38
N MET A 65 43.38 52.49 -5.12
CA MET A 65 43.93 52.47 -3.75
C MET A 65 43.43 53.66 -2.91
N VAL A 66 43.46 54.89 -3.46
CA VAL A 66 42.89 56.07 -2.76
C VAL A 66 41.37 55.99 -2.67
N LYS A 67 40.69 55.40 -3.67
CA LYS A 67 39.27 55.06 -3.57
C LYS A 67 39.01 54.05 -2.45
N LYS A 68 39.84 53.01 -2.24
CA LYS A 68 39.67 52.01 -1.17
C LYS A 68 39.57 52.67 0.22
N ALA A 69 40.50 53.58 0.54
CA ALA A 69 40.52 54.26 1.84
C ALA A 69 39.33 55.24 2.06
N ARG A 70 38.82 55.86 0.99
CA ARG A 70 37.56 56.62 1.08
C ARG A 70 36.33 55.71 1.14
N ALA A 71 36.37 54.57 0.45
CA ALA A 71 35.30 53.60 0.42
C ALA A 71 35.12 52.89 1.77
N THR A 72 36.17 52.64 2.56
CA THR A 72 36.01 52.07 3.91
C THR A 72 35.31 53.02 4.87
N HIS A 73 35.69 54.30 4.92
CA HIS A 73 34.98 55.25 5.78
C HIS A 73 33.56 55.57 5.27
N SER A 74 33.38 55.58 3.94
CA SER A 74 32.04 55.61 3.34
C SER A 74 31.24 54.35 3.65
N PHE A 75 31.89 53.19 3.83
CA PHE A 75 31.24 51.93 4.18
C PHE A 75 30.77 51.93 5.63
N GLU A 76 31.52 52.47 6.60
CA GLU A 76 31.07 52.59 8.00
C GLU A 76 29.83 53.48 8.16
N THR A 77 29.81 54.59 7.42
CA THR A 77 28.67 55.52 7.40
C THR A 77 27.48 54.95 6.63
N GLU A 78 27.71 54.26 5.50
CA GLU A 78 26.69 53.47 4.82
C GLU A 78 26.26 52.23 5.61
N GLU A 79 27.07 51.66 6.51
CA GLU A 79 26.69 50.53 7.36
C GLU A 79 25.76 51.02 8.47
N SER A 80 26.08 52.15 9.11
CA SER A 80 25.18 52.81 10.07
C SER A 80 23.85 53.19 9.40
N ARG A 81 23.90 53.70 8.16
CA ARG A 81 22.72 54.00 7.34
C ARG A 81 22.00 52.72 6.91
N TYR A 82 22.71 51.65 6.62
CA TYR A 82 22.19 50.32 6.29
C TYR A 82 21.53 49.67 7.51
N GLN A 83 22.00 49.86 8.73
CA GLN A 83 21.31 49.35 9.93
C GLN A 83 19.99 50.11 10.19
N ALA A 84 19.96 51.42 9.95
CA ALA A 84 18.72 52.21 9.95
C ALA A 84 17.78 51.74 8.81
N PHE A 85 18.32 51.61 7.59
CA PHE A 85 17.61 51.05 6.45
C PHE A 85 17.27 49.57 6.61
N ALA A 86 17.89 48.79 7.49
CA ALA A 86 17.55 47.39 7.76
C ALA A 86 16.39 47.29 8.76
N LYS A 87 16.25 48.25 9.67
CA LYS A 87 15.05 48.43 10.49
C LYS A 87 13.89 48.95 9.64
N HIS A 88 14.14 49.94 8.78
CA HIS A 88 13.17 50.39 7.79
C HIS A 88 12.84 49.30 6.77
N LEU A 89 13.80 48.49 6.32
CA LEU A 89 13.60 47.34 5.45
C LEU A 89 12.83 46.26 6.19
N LYS A 90 12.96 46.05 7.50
CA LYS A 90 12.06 45.13 8.24
C LYS A 90 10.62 45.64 8.26
N PHE A 91 10.40 46.95 8.42
CA PHE A 91 9.07 47.53 8.30
C PHE A 91 8.54 47.45 6.85
N VAL A 92 9.38 47.75 5.87
CA VAL A 92 9.09 47.67 4.44
C VAL A 92 9.03 46.23 3.93
N THR A 93 9.63 45.23 4.59
CA THR A 93 9.39 43.81 4.29
C THR A 93 8.12 43.34 4.93
N VAL A 94 7.71 43.81 6.11
CA VAL A 94 6.36 43.52 6.62
C VAL A 94 5.30 44.18 5.72
N GLN A 95 5.48 45.45 5.33
CA GLN A 95 4.60 46.13 4.38
C GLN A 95 4.71 45.59 2.95
N ASN A 96 5.87 45.08 2.52
CA ASN A 96 6.01 44.35 1.26
C ASN A 96 5.40 42.96 1.38
N ASP A 97 5.49 42.25 2.49
CA ASP A 97 4.89 40.92 2.67
C ASP A 97 3.37 41.03 2.77
N GLU A 98 2.85 42.11 3.38
CA GLU A 98 1.44 42.49 3.34
C GLU A 98 1.00 42.91 1.94
N THR A 99 1.76 43.79 1.26
CA THR A 99 1.44 44.18 -0.12
C THR A 99 1.79 43.11 -1.17
N GLN A 100 2.55 42.07 -0.82
CA GLN A 100 2.88 40.89 -1.62
C GLN A 100 1.93 39.74 -1.30
N GLN A 101 1.30 39.69 -0.12
CA GLN A 101 0.07 38.92 0.10
C GLN A 101 -1.10 39.57 -0.64
N LEU A 102 -1.20 40.90 -0.62
CA LEU A 102 -2.19 41.65 -1.41
C LEU A 102 -1.90 41.54 -2.92
N LEU A 103 -0.64 41.61 -3.35
CA LEU A 103 -0.25 41.40 -4.75
C LEU A 103 -0.24 39.93 -5.15
N THR A 104 -0.08 38.94 -4.26
CA THR A 104 -0.28 37.52 -4.64
C THR A 104 -1.74 37.11 -4.60
N THR A 105 -2.60 37.75 -3.79
CA THR A 105 -4.05 37.61 -3.93
C THR A 105 -4.57 38.36 -5.15
N TYR A 106 -4.08 39.57 -5.45
CA TYR A 106 -4.34 40.22 -6.75
C TYR A 106 -3.70 39.50 -7.93
N HIS A 107 -2.52 38.88 -7.79
CA HIS A 107 -1.91 38.05 -8.82
C HIS A 107 -2.67 36.74 -8.94
N HIS A 108 -3.27 36.17 -7.89
CA HIS A 108 -4.22 35.06 -8.04
C HIS A 108 -5.56 35.52 -8.62
N HIS A 109 -6.03 36.74 -8.35
CA HIS A 109 -7.21 37.27 -9.03
C HIS A 109 -6.91 37.59 -10.50
N LEU A 110 -5.70 38.03 -10.83
CA LEU A 110 -5.21 38.20 -12.19
C LEU A 110 -4.92 36.85 -12.84
N ASP A 111 -4.34 35.85 -12.17
CA ASP A 111 -4.16 34.47 -12.67
C ASP A 111 -5.52 33.84 -12.94
N ASN A 112 -6.52 34.09 -12.09
CA ASN A 112 -7.88 33.60 -12.31
C ASN A 112 -8.60 34.40 -13.42
N GLN A 113 -8.36 35.72 -13.54
CA GLN A 113 -8.89 36.53 -14.64
C GLN A 113 -8.17 36.28 -15.96
N GLU A 114 -6.89 35.95 -15.96
CA GLU A 114 -6.03 35.59 -17.09
C GLU A 114 -6.25 34.14 -17.47
N HIS A 115 -6.44 33.21 -16.53
CA HIS A 115 -6.90 31.87 -16.82
C HIS A 115 -8.34 31.92 -17.37
N CYS A 116 -9.24 32.71 -16.78
CA CYS A 116 -10.57 32.94 -17.37
C CYS A 116 -10.47 33.63 -18.73
N PHE A 117 -9.57 34.59 -18.93
CA PHE A 117 -9.38 35.29 -20.20
C PHE A 117 -8.69 34.42 -21.23
N LEU A 118 -7.78 33.52 -20.86
CA LEU A 118 -7.13 32.52 -21.71
C LEU A 118 -8.07 31.37 -22.02
N VAL A 119 -8.96 30.98 -21.11
CA VAL A 119 -10.08 30.08 -21.40
C VAL A 119 -11.07 30.77 -22.33
N LYS A 120 -11.43 32.03 -22.11
CA LYS A 120 -12.31 32.80 -23.02
C LYS A 120 -11.63 33.18 -24.33
N GLN A 121 -10.31 33.32 -24.36
CA GLN A 121 -9.49 33.55 -25.55
C GLN A 121 -9.29 32.27 -26.33
N SER A 122 -9.08 31.13 -25.66
CA SER A 122 -9.04 29.79 -26.25
C SER A 122 -10.41 29.37 -26.74
N GLU A 123 -11.50 29.67 -26.03
CA GLU A 123 -12.86 29.55 -26.54
C GLU A 123 -13.08 30.50 -27.73
N ARG A 124 -12.67 31.78 -27.64
CA ARG A 124 -12.73 32.74 -28.76
C ARG A 124 -11.89 32.29 -29.94
N GLU A 125 -10.75 31.62 -29.73
CA GLU A 125 -9.84 31.19 -30.78
C GLU A 125 -10.21 29.85 -31.36
N ARG A 126 -10.79 28.95 -30.56
CA ARG A 126 -11.51 27.77 -31.03
C ARG A 126 -12.73 28.19 -31.84
N VAL A 127 -13.56 29.12 -31.35
CA VAL A 127 -14.70 29.70 -32.09
C VAL A 127 -14.23 30.51 -33.31
N LEU A 128 -13.11 31.23 -33.26
CA LEU A 128 -12.53 31.88 -34.44
C LEU A 128 -11.89 30.86 -35.39
N GLN A 129 -11.42 29.71 -34.93
CA GLN A 129 -10.91 28.62 -35.76
C GLN A 129 -12.07 27.84 -36.40
N GLU A 130 -13.15 27.58 -35.66
CA GLU A 130 -14.45 27.10 -36.15
C GLU A 130 -15.03 28.09 -37.17
N ILE A 131 -15.02 29.40 -36.90
CA ILE A 131 -15.43 30.45 -37.86
C ILE A 131 -14.46 30.56 -39.03
N ARG A 132 -13.14 30.35 -38.86
CA ARG A 132 -12.16 30.32 -39.97
C ARG A 132 -12.29 29.05 -40.81
N GLN A 133 -12.61 27.91 -40.20
CA GLN A 133 -12.91 26.65 -40.88
C GLN A 133 -14.25 26.77 -41.61
N ALA A 134 -15.30 27.29 -40.98
CA ALA A 134 -16.57 27.59 -41.61
C ALA A 134 -16.42 28.63 -42.73
N LYS A 135 -15.61 29.69 -42.56
CA LYS A 135 -15.29 30.66 -43.63
C LYS A 135 -14.41 30.06 -44.72
N LYS A 136 -13.48 29.15 -44.41
CA LYS A 136 -12.72 28.37 -45.42
C LYS A 136 -13.65 27.44 -46.18
N LEU A 137 -14.51 26.68 -45.52
CA LEU A 137 -15.52 25.83 -46.15
C LEU A 137 -16.51 26.67 -46.97
N CYS A 138 -16.98 27.81 -46.47
CA CYS A 138 -17.84 28.73 -47.23
C CYS A 138 -17.09 29.39 -48.40
N HIS A 139 -15.79 29.68 -48.26
CA HIS A 139 -14.96 30.21 -49.34
C HIS A 139 -14.67 29.13 -50.38
N GLU A 140 -14.29 27.92 -49.98
CA GLU A 140 -14.15 26.75 -50.85
C GLU A 140 -15.48 26.38 -51.52
N ILE A 141 -16.61 26.46 -50.82
CA ILE A 141 -17.94 26.28 -51.42
C ILE A 141 -18.21 27.43 -52.39
N ASN A 142 -17.89 28.67 -52.06
CA ASN A 142 -18.06 29.82 -52.97
C ASN A 142 -17.07 29.79 -54.16
N GLU A 143 -15.86 29.27 -54.02
CA GLU A 143 -14.90 29.10 -55.11
C GLU A 143 -15.18 27.82 -55.92
N ARG A 144 -15.75 26.78 -55.31
CA ARG A 144 -16.37 25.66 -56.05
C ARG A 144 -17.61 26.15 -56.79
N VAL A 145 -18.43 27.03 -56.23
CA VAL A 145 -19.61 27.64 -56.87
C VAL A 145 -19.21 28.66 -57.92
N LYS A 146 -18.18 29.47 -57.72
CA LYS A 146 -17.60 30.34 -58.75
C LYS A 146 -16.90 29.54 -59.83
N SER A 147 -16.11 28.52 -59.49
CA SER A 147 -15.52 27.60 -60.47
C SER A 147 -16.60 26.86 -61.24
N LYS A 148 -17.70 26.44 -60.59
CA LYS A 148 -18.82 25.78 -61.29
C LYS A 148 -19.71 26.75 -62.05
N LYS A 149 -19.83 28.01 -61.63
CA LYS A 149 -20.40 29.10 -62.44
C LYS A 149 -19.51 29.36 -63.65
N VAL A 150 -18.23 29.63 -63.47
CA VAL A 150 -17.25 29.81 -64.57
C VAL A 150 -17.12 28.57 -65.46
N ASP A 151 -17.25 27.33 -64.95
CA ASP A 151 -17.31 26.11 -65.76
C ASP A 151 -18.66 25.95 -66.48
N LEU A 152 -19.74 26.52 -65.93
CA LEU A 152 -21.08 26.61 -66.52
C LEU A 152 -21.21 27.82 -67.46
N ASP A 153 -20.41 28.87 -67.31
CA ASP A 153 -20.36 30.05 -68.17
C ASP A 153 -19.40 29.79 -69.33
N ARG A 154 -18.26 29.14 -69.07
CA ARG A 154 -17.47 28.42 -70.09
C ARG A 154 -18.26 27.26 -70.67
N GLY A 155 -19.20 26.69 -69.93
CA GLY A 155 -20.10 25.64 -70.38
C GLY A 155 -21.11 26.19 -71.37
N LEU A 156 -21.78 27.28 -71.02
CA LEU A 156 -22.77 28.02 -71.82
C LEU A 156 -22.10 28.66 -73.02
N THR A 157 -21.00 29.38 -72.88
CA THR A 157 -20.25 29.93 -74.02
C THR A 157 -19.61 28.85 -74.90
N LYS A 158 -19.22 27.68 -74.36
CA LYS A 158 -18.88 26.52 -75.20
C LYS A 158 -20.12 25.89 -75.83
N ILE A 159 -21.29 25.91 -75.20
CA ILE A 159 -22.56 25.42 -75.77
C ILE A 159 -23.10 26.39 -76.82
N GLU A 160 -22.86 27.69 -76.69
CA GLU A 160 -23.20 28.74 -77.66
C GLU A 160 -22.23 28.70 -78.82
N LYS A 161 -20.92 28.60 -78.56
CA LYS A 161 -19.91 28.35 -79.60
C LYS A 161 -20.14 26.99 -80.28
N ARG A 162 -20.54 25.94 -79.54
CA ARG A 162 -20.93 24.63 -80.09
C ARG A 162 -22.33 24.63 -80.71
N LYS A 163 -23.19 25.61 -80.45
CA LYS A 163 -24.44 25.81 -81.20
C LYS A 163 -24.13 26.49 -82.52
N LEU A 164 -23.43 27.62 -82.49
CA LEU A 164 -22.96 28.31 -83.71
C LEU A 164 -22.08 27.39 -84.58
N GLU A 165 -21.17 26.62 -83.98
CA GLU A 165 -20.44 25.55 -84.67
C GLU A 165 -21.36 24.40 -85.08
N SER A 166 -22.34 23.94 -84.27
CA SER A 166 -23.27 22.87 -84.68
C SER A 166 -24.30 23.31 -85.72
N ASP A 167 -24.55 24.60 -85.88
CA ASP A 167 -25.49 25.16 -86.84
C ASP A 167 -24.75 25.41 -88.17
N TRP A 168 -23.49 25.89 -88.14
CA TRP A 168 -22.56 25.81 -89.27
C TRP A 168 -22.22 24.38 -89.68
N ASP A 169 -21.95 23.49 -88.72
CA ASP A 169 -21.69 22.07 -88.97
C ASP A 169 -22.97 21.36 -89.42
N LYS A 170 -24.19 21.87 -89.13
CA LYS A 170 -25.43 21.37 -89.76
C LYS A 170 -25.53 21.82 -91.21
N GLU A 171 -25.39 23.12 -91.50
CA GLU A 171 -25.44 23.61 -92.89
C GLU A 171 -24.36 22.95 -93.75
N ALA A 172 -23.17 22.69 -93.17
CA ALA A 172 -22.13 21.89 -93.80
C ALA A 172 -22.49 20.40 -93.87
N LEU A 173 -22.89 19.75 -92.76
CA LEU A 173 -23.21 18.32 -92.77
C LEU A 173 -24.40 18.00 -93.66
N GLU A 174 -25.42 18.83 -93.76
CA GLU A 174 -26.56 18.61 -94.66
C GLU A 174 -26.06 18.58 -96.13
N ALA A 175 -25.15 19.49 -96.51
CA ALA A 175 -24.48 19.46 -97.82
C ALA A 175 -23.53 18.26 -98.03
N TRP A 176 -22.85 17.76 -96.99
CA TRP A 176 -21.97 16.58 -97.08
C TRP A 176 -22.73 15.24 -96.99
N ASP A 177 -23.85 15.19 -96.26
CA ASP A 177 -24.69 14.03 -95.99
C ASP A 177 -25.54 13.68 -97.23
N GLU A 178 -26.04 14.67 -97.98
CA GLU A 178 -26.57 14.44 -99.33
C GLU A 178 -25.55 13.79 -100.28
N SER A 179 -24.25 14.04 -100.07
CA SER A 179 -23.16 13.41 -100.83
C SER A 179 -22.68 12.07 -100.27
N LEU A 180 -22.90 11.76 -98.98
CA LEU A 180 -22.45 10.54 -98.31
C LEU A 180 -23.53 9.44 -98.24
N LYS A 181 -24.81 9.81 -98.17
CA LYS A 181 -25.97 8.88 -98.20
C LYS A 181 -25.96 7.90 -99.38
N LYS A 182 -25.25 8.21 -100.48
CA LYS A 182 -25.09 7.34 -101.65
C LYS A 182 -23.96 6.30 -101.53
N LYS A 183 -23.26 6.18 -100.39
CA LYS A 183 -22.17 5.20 -100.17
C LYS A 183 -22.07 4.57 -98.76
N ASP A 184 -22.75 5.06 -97.73
CA ASP A 184 -22.62 4.50 -96.37
C ASP A 184 -23.67 3.41 -96.00
N GLU A 185 -24.69 3.15 -96.85
CA GLU A 185 -25.81 2.24 -96.53
C GLU A 185 -25.35 0.79 -96.21
N ASP A 186 -24.41 0.23 -96.97
CA ASP A 186 -23.83 -1.09 -96.68
C ASP A 186 -22.95 -1.10 -95.41
N ASN A 187 -22.31 0.03 -95.11
CA ASN A 187 -21.35 0.17 -94.02
C ASN A 187 -22.05 0.47 -92.67
N GLU A 188 -23.29 0.96 -92.71
CA GLU A 188 -24.19 1.09 -91.55
C GLU A 188 -24.49 -0.27 -90.88
N ILE A 189 -24.67 -1.35 -91.66
CA ILE A 189 -25.12 -2.65 -91.13
C ILE A 189 -24.09 -3.25 -90.17
N LEU A 190 -22.80 -3.22 -90.55
CA LEU A 190 -21.70 -3.67 -89.69
C LEU A 190 -21.54 -2.81 -88.44
N LYS A 191 -21.73 -1.48 -88.55
CA LYS A 191 -21.66 -0.55 -87.42
C LYS A 191 -22.80 -0.75 -86.41
N LYS A 192 -23.98 -1.26 -86.84
CA LYS A 192 -25.16 -1.43 -85.97
C LYS A 192 -24.93 -2.48 -84.87
N PHE A 193 -24.42 -3.68 -85.18
CA PHE A 193 -24.14 -4.71 -84.17
C PHE A 193 -23.09 -4.28 -83.13
N SER A 194 -21.97 -3.70 -83.59
CA SER A 194 -20.93 -3.17 -82.69
C SER A 194 -21.47 -2.12 -81.69
N ARG A 195 -22.36 -1.24 -82.16
CA ARG A 195 -23.03 -0.23 -81.32
C ARG A 195 -24.02 -0.84 -80.31
N GLU A 196 -24.60 -2.00 -80.57
CA GLU A 196 -25.47 -2.68 -79.60
C GLU A 196 -24.69 -3.33 -78.46
N ASP A 197 -23.59 -4.01 -78.77
CA ASP A 197 -22.79 -4.68 -77.73
C ASP A 197 -22.04 -3.67 -76.86
N GLU A 198 -21.60 -2.53 -77.41
CA GLU A 198 -21.17 -1.40 -76.59
C GLU A 198 -22.27 -0.88 -75.65
N LYS A 199 -23.53 -0.77 -76.12
CA LYS A 199 -24.66 -0.34 -75.28
C LYS A 199 -24.92 -1.37 -74.17
N LYS A 200 -24.88 -2.68 -74.46
CA LYS A 200 -25.03 -3.75 -73.46
C LYS A 200 -23.91 -3.67 -72.42
N ALA A 201 -22.65 -3.53 -72.85
CA ALA A 201 -21.50 -3.38 -71.96
C ALA A 201 -21.61 -2.14 -71.05
N LYS A 202 -21.94 -0.97 -71.62
CA LYS A 202 -22.13 0.29 -70.87
C LYS A 202 -23.30 0.19 -69.89
N ASN A 203 -24.40 -0.45 -70.26
CA ASN A 203 -25.54 -0.70 -69.36
C ASN A 203 -25.20 -1.68 -68.22
N LEU A 204 -24.41 -2.72 -68.49
CA LEU A 204 -23.93 -3.66 -67.46
C LEU A 204 -22.93 -3.00 -66.51
N GLU A 205 -22.03 -2.14 -67.01
CA GLU A 205 -21.10 -1.39 -66.18
C GLU A 205 -21.81 -0.36 -65.30
N ILE A 206 -22.81 0.36 -65.82
CA ILE A 206 -23.66 1.26 -65.00
C ILE A 206 -24.42 0.46 -63.93
N LYS A 207 -24.96 -0.72 -64.26
CA LYS A 207 -25.55 -1.64 -63.25
C LYS A 207 -24.52 -2.08 -62.22
N ARG A 208 -23.30 -2.46 -62.63
CA ARG A 208 -22.20 -2.84 -61.72
C ARG A 208 -21.84 -1.72 -60.76
N GLN A 209 -21.71 -0.49 -61.25
CA GLN A 209 -21.39 0.69 -60.43
C GLN A 209 -22.54 1.06 -59.48
N ASN A 210 -23.79 0.93 -59.91
CA ASN A 210 -24.95 1.19 -59.04
C ASN A 210 -25.11 0.11 -57.96
N LEU A 211 -24.91 -1.17 -58.29
CA LEU A 211 -24.87 -2.26 -57.31
C LEU A 211 -23.67 -2.12 -56.36
N GLN A 212 -22.50 -1.68 -56.84
CA GLN A 212 -21.33 -1.39 -56.00
C GLN A 212 -21.60 -0.23 -55.03
N LYS A 213 -22.29 0.84 -55.47
CA LYS A 213 -22.77 1.91 -54.59
C LYS A 213 -23.79 1.40 -53.58
N GLU A 214 -24.75 0.57 -54.00
CA GLU A 214 -25.72 0.00 -53.07
C GLU A 214 -25.01 -0.86 -52.03
N ILE A 215 -24.13 -1.79 -52.42
CA ILE A 215 -23.31 -2.59 -51.49
C ILE A 215 -22.58 -1.71 -50.48
N LEU A 216 -21.94 -0.61 -50.91
CA LEU A 216 -21.27 0.34 -50.01
C LEU A 216 -22.24 1.06 -49.06
N THR A 217 -23.46 1.40 -49.51
CA THR A 217 -24.49 1.95 -48.60
C THR A 217 -25.03 0.90 -47.63
N ARG A 218 -25.19 -0.35 -48.08
CA ARG A 218 -25.70 -1.47 -47.27
C ARG A 218 -24.68 -1.91 -46.21
N THR A 219 -23.39 -1.99 -46.54
CA THR A 219 -22.32 -2.21 -45.55
C THR A 219 -22.16 -1.00 -44.63
N GLY A 220 -22.34 0.22 -45.15
CA GLY A 220 -22.41 1.44 -44.33
C GLY A 220 -23.55 1.41 -43.30
N THR A 221 -24.74 0.95 -43.68
CA THR A 221 -25.86 0.75 -42.74
C THR A 221 -25.64 -0.43 -41.80
N LEU A 222 -25.08 -1.53 -42.29
CA LEU A 222 -24.78 -2.72 -41.48
C LEU A 222 -23.75 -2.40 -40.38
N ASN A 223 -22.68 -1.69 -40.73
CA ASN A 223 -21.66 -1.28 -39.76
C ASN A 223 -22.21 -0.32 -38.69
N LYS A 224 -23.18 0.53 -39.04
CA LYS A 224 -23.93 1.33 -38.05
C LYS A 224 -24.75 0.43 -37.13
N VAL A 225 -25.59 -0.43 -37.68
CA VAL A 225 -26.42 -1.38 -36.90
C VAL A 225 -25.55 -2.28 -36.00
N VAL A 226 -24.39 -2.74 -36.47
CA VAL A 226 -23.43 -3.52 -35.66
C VAL A 226 -22.83 -2.67 -34.53
N ALA A 227 -22.47 -1.41 -34.78
CA ALA A 227 -22.00 -0.50 -33.72
C ALA A 227 -23.11 -0.15 -32.71
N ASP A 228 -24.34 0.05 -33.17
CA ASP A 228 -25.51 0.31 -32.34
C ASP A 228 -25.85 -0.92 -31.48
N VAL A 229 -25.89 -2.13 -32.07
CA VAL A 229 -26.05 -3.40 -31.35
C VAL A 229 -24.95 -3.59 -30.32
N HIS A 230 -23.68 -3.36 -30.67
CA HIS A 230 -22.58 -3.50 -29.72
C HIS A 230 -22.66 -2.47 -28.57
N ASN A 231 -23.14 -1.26 -28.85
CA ASN A 231 -23.43 -0.28 -27.81
C ASN A 231 -24.59 -0.74 -26.90
N TYR A 232 -25.65 -1.32 -27.47
CA TYR A 232 -26.73 -1.94 -26.68
C TYR A 232 -26.24 -3.13 -25.85
N GLU A 233 -25.35 -3.98 -26.37
CA GLU A 233 -24.69 -5.07 -25.61
C GLU A 233 -23.90 -4.52 -24.41
N LEU A 234 -23.08 -3.47 -24.61
CA LEU A 234 -22.33 -2.81 -23.55
C LEU A 234 -23.25 -2.14 -22.50
N ILE A 235 -24.39 -1.58 -22.94
CA ILE A 235 -25.42 -1.03 -22.05
C ILE A 235 -26.09 -2.16 -21.25
N ILE A 236 -26.45 -3.28 -21.89
CA ILE A 236 -27.05 -4.46 -21.24
C ILE A 236 -26.05 -5.08 -20.25
N GLU A 237 -24.76 -5.17 -20.57
CA GLU A 237 -23.72 -5.60 -19.64
C GLU A 237 -23.62 -4.66 -18.42
N ARG A 238 -23.67 -3.34 -18.64
CA ARG A 238 -23.62 -2.34 -17.56
C ARG A 238 -24.87 -2.44 -16.68
N ILE A 239 -26.05 -2.57 -17.27
CA ILE A 239 -27.32 -2.79 -16.55
C ILE A 239 -27.24 -4.12 -15.77
N GLY A 240 -26.74 -5.20 -16.37
CA GLY A 240 -26.56 -6.49 -15.69
C GLY A 240 -25.58 -6.44 -14.51
N LYS A 241 -24.51 -5.64 -14.61
CA LYS A 241 -23.58 -5.37 -13.49
C LYS A 241 -24.27 -4.58 -12.37
N VAL A 242 -25.02 -3.54 -12.71
CA VAL A 242 -25.82 -2.76 -11.74
C VAL A 242 -26.92 -3.62 -11.09
N PHE A 243 -27.59 -4.50 -11.85
CA PHE A 243 -28.65 -5.36 -11.33
C PHE A 243 -28.11 -6.46 -10.41
N LYS A 244 -26.89 -6.96 -10.66
CA LYS A 244 -26.16 -7.82 -9.71
C LYS A 244 -25.84 -7.06 -8.42
N GLN A 245 -25.28 -5.85 -8.52
CA GLN A 245 -24.99 -5.01 -7.36
C GLN A 245 -26.27 -4.70 -6.55
N GLN A 246 -27.37 -4.29 -7.19
CA GLN A 246 -28.66 -4.08 -6.52
C GLN A 246 -29.22 -5.35 -5.88
N LYS A 247 -28.99 -6.52 -6.48
CA LYS A 247 -29.34 -7.81 -5.86
C LYS A 247 -28.49 -8.10 -4.64
N GLU A 248 -27.19 -7.84 -4.67
CA GLU A 248 -26.26 -7.99 -3.53
C GLU A 248 -26.59 -7.01 -2.40
N GLU A 249 -26.87 -5.74 -2.72
CA GLU A 249 -27.32 -4.72 -1.77
C GLU A 249 -28.67 -5.09 -1.14
N ARG A 250 -29.64 -5.55 -1.95
CA ARG A 250 -30.91 -6.09 -1.46
C ARG A 250 -30.70 -7.32 -0.58
N GLN A 251 -29.81 -8.24 -0.95
CA GLN A 251 -29.49 -9.43 -0.15
C GLN A 251 -28.90 -9.00 1.21
N GLY A 252 -27.99 -8.02 1.21
CA GLY A 252 -27.38 -7.43 2.39
C GLY A 252 -28.40 -6.76 3.32
N LEU A 253 -29.33 -5.97 2.77
CA LEU A 253 -30.45 -5.38 3.52
C LEU A 253 -31.37 -6.46 4.08
N LEU A 254 -31.62 -7.55 3.35
CA LEU A 254 -32.49 -8.65 3.79
C LEU A 254 -31.81 -9.51 4.87
N THR A 255 -30.48 -9.64 4.88
CA THR A 255 -29.73 -10.14 6.04
C THR A 255 -29.77 -9.18 7.22
N GLN A 256 -29.52 -7.88 7.04
CA GLN A 256 -29.60 -6.90 8.15
C GLN A 256 -31.01 -6.85 8.77
N TRP A 257 -32.06 -6.97 7.96
CA TRP A 257 -33.44 -7.07 8.43
C TRP A 257 -33.72 -8.38 9.17
N ARG A 258 -33.17 -9.52 8.69
CA ARG A 258 -33.23 -10.80 9.43
C ARG A 258 -32.52 -10.68 10.78
N ASP A 259 -31.31 -10.12 10.81
CA ASP A 259 -30.51 -9.96 12.02
C ASP A 259 -31.22 -9.04 13.02
N ALA A 260 -31.88 -7.97 12.54
CA ALA A 260 -32.72 -7.10 13.36
C ALA A 260 -33.97 -7.83 13.89
N VAL A 261 -34.65 -8.64 13.07
CA VAL A 261 -35.81 -9.45 13.49
C VAL A 261 -35.40 -10.56 14.48
N GLU A 262 -34.21 -11.16 14.33
CA GLU A 262 -33.66 -12.07 15.33
C GLU A 262 -33.29 -11.35 16.64
N LEU A 263 -32.74 -10.14 16.56
CA LEU A 263 -32.44 -9.33 17.74
C LEU A 263 -33.71 -8.86 18.46
N ILE A 264 -34.78 -8.56 17.72
CA ILE A 264 -36.13 -8.33 18.27
C ILE A 264 -36.64 -9.60 18.93
N LYS A 265 -36.67 -10.75 18.24
CA LYS A 265 -37.10 -12.04 18.83
C LYS A 265 -36.32 -12.43 20.10
N LYS A 266 -35.01 -12.17 20.13
CA LYS A 266 -34.16 -12.37 21.31
C LYS A 266 -34.54 -11.39 22.43
N ARG A 267 -34.80 -10.11 22.12
CA ARG A 267 -35.33 -9.14 23.09
C ARG A 267 -36.72 -9.53 23.61
N ASP A 268 -37.62 -10.00 22.76
CA ASP A 268 -38.96 -10.44 23.15
C ASP A 268 -38.89 -11.70 24.01
N GLN A 269 -37.92 -12.59 23.76
CA GLN A 269 -37.67 -13.75 24.62
C GLN A 269 -37.11 -13.31 25.97
N ASN A 270 -36.01 -12.55 26.00
CA ASN A 270 -35.47 -11.99 27.24
C ASN A 270 -36.52 -11.19 28.03
N MET A 271 -37.46 -10.51 27.34
CA MET A 271 -38.57 -9.80 27.99
C MET A 271 -39.61 -10.78 28.57
N ARG A 272 -39.95 -11.87 27.89
CA ARG A 272 -40.77 -12.95 28.47
C ARG A 272 -40.07 -13.62 29.67
N ASP A 273 -38.77 -13.84 29.57
CA ASP A 273 -37.96 -14.44 30.64
C ASP A 273 -37.94 -13.51 31.87
N ILE A 274 -37.69 -12.21 31.69
CA ILE A 274 -37.78 -11.19 32.75
C ILE A 274 -39.21 -11.06 33.30
N ILE A 275 -40.26 -11.18 32.47
CA ILE A 275 -41.65 -11.18 32.95
C ILE A 275 -41.93 -12.44 33.79
N ALA A 276 -41.38 -13.60 33.43
CA ALA A 276 -41.49 -14.83 34.22
C ALA A 276 -40.71 -14.74 35.53
N GLU A 277 -39.50 -14.16 35.52
CA GLU A 277 -38.74 -13.85 36.75
C GLU A 277 -39.52 -12.87 37.65
N VAL A 278 -40.09 -11.79 37.10
CA VAL A 278 -40.89 -10.83 37.86
C VAL A 278 -42.19 -11.46 38.38
N ALA A 279 -42.81 -12.37 37.63
CA ALA A 279 -43.97 -13.14 38.11
C ALA A 279 -43.58 -14.06 39.28
N ALA A 280 -42.49 -14.83 39.14
CA ALA A 280 -41.97 -15.69 40.21
C ALA A 280 -41.55 -14.88 41.45
N PHE A 281 -40.89 -13.73 41.29
CA PHE A 281 -40.60 -12.82 42.40
C PHE A 281 -41.87 -12.23 43.02
N SER A 282 -42.92 -11.97 42.24
CA SER A 282 -44.21 -11.50 42.77
C SER A 282 -44.94 -12.60 43.55
N GLU A 283 -44.83 -13.86 43.11
CA GLU A 283 -45.37 -15.04 43.78
C GLU A 283 -44.60 -15.36 45.07
N ILE A 284 -43.26 -15.28 45.06
CA ILE A 284 -42.43 -15.34 46.26
C ILE A 284 -42.78 -14.20 47.22
N LEU A 285 -42.95 -12.97 46.72
CA LEU A 285 -43.37 -11.83 47.56
C LEU A 285 -44.81 -11.96 48.08
N ALA A 286 -45.68 -12.73 47.40
CA ALA A 286 -47.00 -13.08 47.91
C ALA A 286 -46.89 -14.13 49.02
N GLN A 287 -46.13 -15.21 48.82
CA GLN A 287 -45.88 -16.26 49.82
C GLN A 287 -45.16 -15.73 51.07
N GLU A 288 -44.17 -14.85 50.92
CA GLU A 288 -43.49 -14.22 52.06
C GLU A 288 -44.37 -13.16 52.75
N ARG A 289 -45.36 -12.57 52.06
CA ARG A 289 -46.40 -11.75 52.71
C ARG A 289 -47.42 -12.60 53.45
N GLU A 290 -47.87 -13.70 52.85
CA GLU A 290 -48.79 -14.66 53.46
C GLU A 290 -48.20 -15.23 54.75
N LYS A 291 -46.94 -15.69 54.72
CA LYS A 291 -46.18 -16.06 55.94
C LYS A 291 -46.03 -14.94 56.95
N LEU A 292 -45.97 -13.68 56.51
CA LEU A 292 -45.84 -12.53 57.39
C LEU A 292 -47.19 -12.18 58.02
N ASP A 293 -48.29 -12.24 57.28
CA ASP A 293 -49.66 -12.10 57.79
C ASP A 293 -50.06 -13.29 58.70
N GLU A 294 -49.61 -14.51 58.40
CA GLU A 294 -49.67 -15.69 59.29
C GLU A 294 -48.87 -15.46 60.57
N GLN A 295 -47.64 -14.93 60.47
CA GLN A 295 -46.84 -14.58 61.65
C GLN A 295 -47.49 -13.45 62.45
N ASP A 296 -48.06 -12.43 61.80
CA ASP A 296 -48.69 -11.28 62.44
C ASP A 296 -50.02 -11.69 63.12
N THR A 297 -50.77 -12.63 62.55
CA THR A 297 -51.97 -13.21 63.17
C THR A 297 -51.61 -14.18 64.28
N PHE A 298 -50.59 -15.02 64.11
CA PHE A 298 -50.04 -15.83 65.20
C PHE A 298 -49.55 -14.96 66.37
N LEU A 299 -48.84 -13.86 66.09
CA LEU A 299 -48.33 -12.94 67.12
C LEU A 299 -49.49 -12.21 67.81
N LYS A 300 -50.53 -11.78 67.08
CA LYS A 300 -51.78 -11.27 67.68
C LYS A 300 -52.43 -12.31 68.60
N ASN A 301 -52.68 -13.52 68.11
CA ASN A 301 -53.26 -14.61 68.88
C ASN A 301 -52.41 -14.98 70.12
N GLN A 302 -51.08 -14.95 70.02
CA GLN A 302 -50.19 -15.14 71.16
C GLN A 302 -50.24 -13.96 72.14
N THR A 303 -50.37 -12.71 71.69
CA THR A 303 -50.57 -11.57 72.61
C THR A 303 -51.95 -11.53 73.25
N GLU A 304 -52.95 -12.16 72.62
CA GLU A 304 -54.31 -12.30 73.16
C GLU A 304 -54.35 -13.45 74.18
N ASN A 305 -53.83 -14.62 73.83
CA ASN A 305 -53.62 -15.75 74.75
C ASN A 305 -52.70 -15.39 75.94
N ASN A 306 -51.65 -14.59 75.73
CA ASN A 306 -50.83 -14.08 76.84
C ASN A 306 -51.60 -13.12 77.76
N LYS A 307 -52.57 -12.33 77.25
CA LYS A 307 -53.46 -11.52 78.10
C LYS A 307 -54.46 -12.40 78.83
N GLU A 308 -55.12 -13.34 78.15
CA GLU A 308 -56.06 -14.27 78.77
C GLU A 308 -55.38 -15.09 79.88
N THR A 309 -54.14 -15.52 79.66
CA THR A 309 -53.36 -16.22 80.69
C THR A 309 -52.83 -15.27 81.77
N GLU A 310 -52.46 -14.01 81.49
CA GLU A 310 -52.18 -13.01 82.53
C GLU A 310 -53.43 -12.70 83.39
N GLU A 311 -54.62 -12.62 82.79
CA GLU A 311 -55.89 -12.42 83.47
C GLU A 311 -56.29 -13.66 84.30
N GLN A 312 -56.17 -14.86 83.76
CA GLN A 312 -56.34 -16.11 84.52
C GLN A 312 -55.32 -16.23 85.65
N ILE A 313 -54.07 -15.81 85.44
CA ILE A 313 -53.04 -15.75 86.49
C ILE A 313 -53.41 -14.71 87.55
N ALA A 314 -54.02 -13.57 87.17
CA ALA A 314 -54.51 -12.58 88.12
C ALA A 314 -55.70 -13.11 88.95
N GLU A 315 -56.66 -13.81 88.32
CA GLU A 315 -57.77 -14.47 89.02
C GLU A 315 -57.29 -15.59 89.95
N ILE A 316 -56.39 -16.46 89.48
CA ILE A 316 -55.81 -17.55 90.27
C ILE A 316 -54.95 -16.99 91.42
N ASN A 317 -54.24 -15.87 91.22
CA ASN A 317 -53.54 -15.18 92.31
C ASN A 317 -54.51 -14.54 93.31
N PHE A 318 -55.59 -13.91 92.85
CA PHE A 318 -56.62 -13.36 93.74
C PHE A 318 -57.31 -14.46 94.56
N ALA A 319 -57.71 -15.55 93.92
CA ALA A 319 -58.25 -16.75 94.56
C ALA A 319 -57.23 -17.38 95.52
N SER A 320 -55.94 -17.44 95.16
CA SER A 320 -54.87 -17.93 96.03
C SER A 320 -54.62 -17.02 97.24
N CYS A 321 -54.68 -15.70 97.08
CA CYS A 321 -54.59 -14.74 98.17
C CYS A 321 -55.78 -14.87 99.12
N LYS A 322 -57.00 -15.04 98.58
CA LYS A 322 -58.22 -15.30 99.36
C LYS A 322 -58.10 -16.62 100.12
N MET A 323 -57.77 -17.72 99.45
CA MET A 323 -57.55 -19.03 100.09
C MET A 323 -56.43 -18.99 101.15
N ARG A 324 -55.38 -18.18 100.98
CA ARG A 324 -54.36 -17.95 102.01
C ARG A 324 -54.86 -17.13 103.20
N GLN A 325 -55.76 -16.16 102.99
CA GLN A 325 -56.44 -15.44 104.07
C GLN A 325 -57.40 -16.37 104.84
N ASP A 326 -58.23 -17.12 104.11
CA ASP A 326 -59.18 -18.08 104.67
C ASP A 326 -58.43 -19.16 105.49
N LEU A 327 -57.35 -19.74 104.94
CA LEU A 327 -56.46 -20.67 105.64
C LEU A 327 -55.82 -20.04 106.89
N ASN A 328 -55.34 -18.80 106.83
CA ASN A 328 -54.81 -18.11 108.01
C ASN A 328 -55.89 -17.92 109.09
N SER A 329 -57.11 -17.54 108.69
CA SER A 329 -58.23 -17.41 109.63
C SER A 329 -58.55 -18.75 110.29
N LEU A 330 -58.56 -19.83 109.51
CA LEU A 330 -58.82 -21.18 110.01
C LEU A 330 -57.71 -21.65 110.96
N ILE A 331 -56.43 -21.39 110.63
CA ILE A 331 -55.28 -21.64 111.51
C ILE A 331 -55.43 -20.89 112.85
N GLN A 332 -55.87 -19.63 112.84
CA GLN A 332 -56.14 -18.91 114.10
C GLN A 332 -57.29 -19.55 114.90
N THR A 333 -58.39 -19.97 114.26
CA THR A 333 -59.47 -20.70 114.97
C THR A 333 -59.00 -22.05 115.53
N VAL A 334 -58.13 -22.77 114.83
CA VAL A 334 -57.54 -24.03 115.31
C VAL A 334 -56.58 -23.77 116.47
N LEU A 335 -55.81 -22.67 116.46
CA LEU A 335 -54.95 -22.27 117.58
C LEU A 335 -55.76 -21.89 118.82
N THR A 336 -56.87 -21.14 118.69
CA THR A 336 -57.74 -20.82 119.83
C THR A 336 -58.42 -22.08 120.39
N LEU A 337 -59.03 -22.91 119.53
CA LEU A 337 -59.65 -24.18 119.94
C LEU A 337 -58.65 -25.15 120.58
N ASN A 338 -57.40 -25.19 120.10
CA ASN A 338 -56.33 -26.00 120.73
C ASN A 338 -55.94 -25.42 122.11
N SER A 339 -55.94 -24.10 122.28
CA SER A 339 -55.69 -23.47 123.58
C SER A 339 -56.78 -23.80 124.61
N GLU A 340 -58.04 -23.85 124.17
CA GLU A 340 -59.22 -24.25 124.94
C GLU A 340 -59.20 -25.75 125.26
N ALA A 341 -58.94 -26.61 124.27
CA ALA A 341 -58.79 -28.04 124.49
C ALA A 341 -57.67 -28.35 125.51
N ASN A 342 -56.56 -27.60 125.50
CA ASN A 342 -55.52 -27.71 126.52
C ASN A 342 -55.92 -27.12 127.88
N SER A 343 -56.80 -26.11 127.95
CA SER A 343 -57.34 -25.63 129.25
C SER A 343 -58.26 -26.70 129.86
N LEU A 344 -59.18 -27.27 129.08
CA LEU A 344 -60.06 -28.37 129.46
C LEU A 344 -59.28 -29.64 129.85
N LYS A 345 -58.22 -29.99 129.12
CA LYS A 345 -57.34 -31.12 129.46
C LYS A 345 -56.61 -30.93 130.78
N ARG A 346 -56.17 -29.70 131.10
CA ARG A 346 -55.62 -29.35 132.43
C ARG A 346 -56.67 -29.43 133.54
N LEU A 347 -57.91 -29.00 133.26
CA LEU A 347 -59.04 -29.13 134.20
C LEU A 347 -59.35 -30.61 134.50
N LEU A 348 -59.42 -31.45 133.45
CA LEU A 348 -59.64 -32.89 133.57
C LEU A 348 -58.55 -33.57 134.41
N ILE A 349 -57.28 -33.29 134.15
CA ILE A 349 -56.14 -33.81 134.93
C ILE A 349 -56.22 -33.36 136.40
N SER A 350 -56.67 -32.12 136.67
CA SER A 350 -56.88 -31.62 138.03
C SER A 350 -57.98 -32.42 138.78
N THR A 351 -59.13 -32.63 138.14
CA THR A 351 -60.25 -33.40 138.73
C THR A 351 -59.89 -34.88 138.96
N ALA A 352 -59.22 -35.54 138.01
CA ALA A 352 -58.74 -36.91 138.15
C ALA A 352 -57.78 -37.08 139.34
N ASN A 353 -56.81 -36.16 139.48
CA ASN A 353 -55.87 -36.16 140.61
C ASN A 353 -56.54 -35.87 141.98
N CYS A 354 -57.73 -35.26 142.00
CA CYS A 354 -58.53 -35.13 143.21
C CYS A 354 -59.21 -36.46 143.59
N LEU A 355 -59.78 -37.16 142.61
CA LEU A 355 -60.43 -38.47 142.78
C LEU A 355 -59.44 -39.55 143.26
N GLU A 356 -58.22 -39.57 142.70
CA GLU A 356 -57.20 -40.55 143.03
C GLU A 356 -56.74 -40.45 144.50
N LYS A 357 -56.63 -39.22 145.02
CA LYS A 357 -56.29 -38.96 146.43
C LYS A 357 -57.36 -39.48 147.40
N GLN A 358 -58.64 -39.31 147.06
CA GLN A 358 -59.77 -39.84 147.85
C GLN A 358 -59.81 -41.39 147.87
N ARG A 359 -59.36 -42.04 146.80
CA ARG A 359 -59.31 -43.52 146.71
C ARG A 359 -58.18 -44.14 147.54
N MET A 360 -57.09 -43.41 147.75
CA MET A 360 -55.89 -43.91 148.45
C MET A 360 -55.96 -43.79 149.98
N THR A 361 -56.79 -42.89 150.53
CA THR A 361 -57.02 -42.79 151.98
C THR A 361 -57.86 -43.97 152.50
N GLY A 362 -58.96 -44.30 151.83
CA GLY A 362 -59.86 -45.39 152.24
C GLY A 362 -59.21 -46.78 152.28
N LYS A 363 -58.24 -47.06 151.39
CA LYS A 363 -57.58 -48.37 151.32
C LYS A 363 -56.58 -48.67 152.46
N LYS A 364 -56.13 -47.67 153.23
CA LYS A 364 -55.16 -47.88 154.32
C LYS A 364 -55.84 -48.32 155.62
N LEU A 365 -56.88 -47.59 156.05
CA LEU A 365 -57.58 -47.83 157.32
C LEU A 365 -58.24 -49.23 157.43
N SER A 366 -58.52 -49.88 156.30
CA SER A 366 -59.10 -51.23 156.29
C SER A 366 -58.09 -52.37 156.52
N LYS A 367 -56.77 -52.11 156.49
CA LYS A 367 -55.76 -53.19 156.51
C LYS A 367 -55.15 -53.42 157.89
N ASP A 368 -54.81 -52.35 158.61
CA ASP A 368 -54.08 -52.41 159.89
C ASP A 368 -54.83 -53.18 161.00
N ILE A 369 -56.16 -53.31 160.89
CA ILE A 369 -57.00 -54.08 161.83
C ILE A 369 -56.88 -55.60 161.58
N SER A 370 -56.78 -56.04 160.32
CA SER A 370 -56.78 -57.47 159.96
C SER A 370 -55.46 -58.18 160.28
N ASP A 371 -54.33 -57.47 160.23
CA ASP A 371 -53.00 -58.07 160.31
C ASP A 371 -52.55 -58.34 161.77
N LYS A 372 -53.31 -57.89 162.78
CA LYS A 372 -52.99 -58.10 164.21
C LYS A 372 -53.60 -59.35 164.84
N GLU A 373 -54.73 -59.85 164.34
CA GLU A 373 -55.43 -61.00 164.94
C GLU A 373 -54.95 -62.37 164.42
N SER A 374 -54.31 -62.39 163.24
CA SER A 374 -53.87 -63.62 162.56
C SER A 374 -52.54 -64.18 163.08
N GLN A 375 -51.59 -63.32 163.46
CA GLN A 375 -50.19 -63.71 163.71
C GLN A 375 -50.02 -64.69 164.90
N ILE A 376 -50.91 -64.65 165.90
CA ILE A 376 -50.77 -65.44 167.14
C ILE A 376 -51.17 -66.91 166.97
N LYS A 377 -52.04 -67.26 166.01
CA LYS A 377 -52.65 -68.62 165.90
C LYS A 377 -51.98 -69.57 164.91
N GLN A 378 -51.08 -69.05 164.06
CA GLN A 378 -50.41 -69.80 162.99
C GLN A 378 -49.06 -70.40 163.43
N GLN A 379 -48.25 -69.64 164.17
CA GLN A 379 -46.83 -69.94 164.43
C GLN A 379 -46.55 -71.23 165.25
N GLN A 380 -47.58 -71.87 165.82
CA GLN A 380 -47.45 -73.05 166.68
C GLN A 380 -47.74 -74.40 165.99
N ARG A 381 -48.05 -74.45 164.68
CA ARG A 381 -48.44 -75.72 164.01
C ARG A 381 -47.64 -76.11 162.77
N ASP A 382 -46.99 -75.17 162.10
CA ASP A 382 -46.42 -75.42 160.75
C ASP A 382 -44.96 -75.90 160.76
N LEU A 383 -44.27 -75.90 161.92
CA LEU A 383 -42.82 -76.17 162.01
C LEU A 383 -42.42 -77.66 161.93
N GLU A 384 -43.32 -78.59 162.27
CA GLU A 384 -42.93 -79.99 162.55
C GLU A 384 -43.33 -81.01 161.48
N LYS A 385 -44.28 -80.71 160.58
CA LYS A 385 -44.89 -81.75 159.72
C LYS A 385 -44.40 -81.81 158.27
N LEU A 386 -43.91 -80.71 157.67
CA LEU A 386 -43.54 -80.70 156.24
C LEU A 386 -42.09 -81.11 155.95
N LYS A 387 -41.22 -81.29 156.96
CA LYS A 387 -39.78 -81.57 156.75
C LYS A 387 -39.44 -82.98 156.25
N GLN A 388 -40.39 -83.93 156.18
CA GLN A 388 -40.04 -85.36 156.09
C GLN A 388 -40.84 -86.24 155.11
N LYS A 389 -41.89 -85.75 154.42
CA LYS A 389 -42.82 -86.63 153.64
C LYS A 389 -43.25 -86.15 152.25
N LEU A 390 -42.35 -85.62 151.43
CA LEU A 390 -42.42 -85.81 149.97
C LEU A 390 -41.06 -85.67 149.26
N LYS A 391 -40.07 -86.43 149.72
CA LYS A 391 -38.87 -86.77 148.91
C LYS A 391 -39.07 -88.01 148.03
N GLU A 392 -40.24 -88.64 148.16
CA GLU A 392 -40.67 -89.82 147.42
C GLU A 392 -41.37 -89.38 146.13
N VAL A 393 -40.85 -89.81 144.98
CA VAL A 393 -41.44 -89.74 143.62
C VAL A 393 -41.82 -88.32 143.13
N LYS A 394 -41.09 -87.63 142.25
CA LYS A 394 -39.89 -87.92 141.44
C LYS A 394 -39.99 -89.11 140.46
N ASN A 395 -40.30 -88.78 139.19
CA ASN A 395 -40.29 -89.64 137.98
C ASN A 395 -41.48 -90.63 137.88
N SER A 396 -42.08 -90.90 136.71
CA SER A 396 -41.87 -90.36 135.34
C SER A 396 -43.02 -90.74 134.39
N SER A 397 -43.25 -89.93 133.34
CA SER A 397 -43.65 -90.41 132.00
C SER A 397 -43.32 -89.33 130.94
N LEU A 398 -43.08 -89.74 129.70
CA LEU A 398 -42.52 -88.93 128.60
C LEU A 398 -42.96 -89.49 127.23
N SER A 399 -43.13 -88.63 126.22
CA SER A 399 -42.70 -88.82 124.81
C SER A 399 -43.49 -87.93 123.83
N ALA A 400 -42.78 -87.14 123.01
CA ALA A 400 -43.28 -86.59 121.74
C ALA A 400 -42.17 -85.90 120.92
N SER A 401 -41.36 -85.07 121.58
CA SER A 401 -40.60 -83.98 120.91
C SER A 401 -39.27 -84.37 120.24
N GLU A 402 -38.71 -85.55 120.54
CA GLU A 402 -37.31 -85.87 120.21
C GLU A 402 -37.09 -86.30 118.75
N ARG A 403 -38.13 -86.30 117.91
CA ARG A 403 -38.05 -86.73 116.50
C ARG A 403 -37.59 -85.64 115.50
N ALA A 404 -37.48 -84.38 115.93
CA ALA A 404 -37.09 -83.27 115.04
C ALA A 404 -35.56 -83.11 114.91
N SER A 405 -34.84 -83.13 116.03
CA SER A 405 -33.43 -82.70 116.12
C SER A 405 -32.40 -83.58 115.38
N GLN A 406 -32.80 -84.75 114.86
CA GLN A 406 -31.88 -85.68 114.19
C GLN A 406 -31.75 -85.44 112.68
N LEU A 407 -32.64 -84.64 112.07
CA LEU A 407 -32.59 -84.35 110.62
C LEU A 407 -31.66 -83.19 110.26
N GLU A 408 -31.48 -82.22 111.17
CA GLU A 408 -30.69 -81.01 110.89
C GLU A 408 -29.18 -81.29 110.77
N ALA A 409 -28.66 -82.26 111.53
CA ALA A 409 -27.23 -82.57 111.57
C ALA A 409 -26.65 -83.12 110.24
N ILE A 410 -27.47 -83.77 109.42
CA ILE A 410 -27.03 -84.35 108.13
C ILE A 410 -26.81 -83.24 107.08
N ILE A 411 -27.52 -82.11 107.20
CA ILE A 411 -27.51 -81.02 106.22
C ILE A 411 -26.21 -80.20 106.26
N GLU A 412 -25.47 -80.20 107.38
CA GLU A 412 -24.22 -79.42 107.52
C GLU A 412 -22.97 -80.09 106.93
N GLU A 413 -23.02 -81.38 106.62
CA GLU A 413 -21.82 -82.15 106.19
C GLU A 413 -21.55 -82.03 104.68
N GLU A 414 -22.57 -82.23 103.83
CA GLU A 414 -22.46 -82.04 102.36
C GLU A 414 -22.08 -80.59 101.97
N GLN A 415 -22.35 -79.63 102.86
CA GLN A 415 -21.96 -78.22 102.71
C GLN A 415 -20.46 -77.94 102.89
N ARG A 416 -19.62 -78.97 103.10
CA ARG A 416 -18.16 -78.81 103.26
C ARG A 416 -17.34 -79.37 102.09
N GLU A 417 -17.70 -80.52 101.53
CA GLU A 417 -16.94 -81.11 100.41
C GLU A 417 -17.06 -80.29 99.11
N THR A 418 -18.24 -79.70 98.87
CA THR A 418 -18.50 -78.74 97.79
C THR A 418 -17.44 -77.63 97.73
N LYS A 419 -17.15 -77.00 98.86
CA LYS A 419 -16.27 -75.82 98.99
C LYS A 419 -14.80 -76.02 98.62
N ILE A 420 -14.35 -77.27 98.45
CA ILE A 420 -12.95 -77.58 98.08
C ILE A 420 -12.81 -77.73 96.57
N LEU A 421 -13.80 -78.32 95.90
CA LEU A 421 -13.83 -78.44 94.44
C LEU A 421 -13.93 -77.07 93.75
N ASP A 422 -14.58 -76.09 94.40
CA ASP A 422 -14.72 -74.73 93.89
C ASP A 422 -13.35 -74.05 93.61
N GLN A 423 -12.38 -74.16 94.52
CA GLN A 423 -11.20 -73.25 94.55
C GLN A 423 -10.11 -73.56 93.51
N ASP A 424 -10.02 -74.80 93.00
CA ASP A 424 -9.07 -75.17 91.95
C ASP A 424 -9.66 -74.98 90.54
N VAL A 425 -11.00 -75.01 90.43
CA VAL A 425 -11.74 -74.60 89.22
C VAL A 425 -11.51 -73.11 88.95
N GLU A 426 -11.62 -72.26 89.98
CA GLU A 426 -11.45 -70.80 89.90
C GLU A 426 -10.15 -70.36 89.19
N ARG A 427 -9.01 -70.98 89.51
CA ARG A 427 -7.69 -70.48 89.11
C ARG A 427 -7.33 -70.73 87.65
N THR A 428 -7.50 -71.96 87.19
CA THR A 428 -7.05 -72.37 85.84
C THR A 428 -8.06 -72.03 84.76
N GLN A 429 -9.36 -72.07 85.09
CA GLN A 429 -10.36 -71.40 84.27
C GLN A 429 -10.05 -69.90 84.25
N GLY A 430 -9.95 -69.24 85.42
CA GLY A 430 -9.96 -67.79 85.58
C GLY A 430 -9.22 -66.93 84.53
N VAL A 431 -8.03 -67.31 84.06
CA VAL A 431 -7.26 -66.52 83.06
C VAL A 431 -7.66 -66.82 81.62
N LEU A 432 -7.77 -68.10 81.23
CA LEU A 432 -8.14 -68.49 79.86
C LEU A 432 -9.65 -68.34 79.62
N PHE A 433 -10.44 -68.52 80.68
CA PHE A 433 -11.80 -68.02 80.81
C PHE A 433 -11.79 -66.52 80.49
N ARG A 434 -11.27 -65.60 81.30
CA ARG A 434 -11.38 -64.14 81.05
C ARG A 434 -11.14 -63.68 79.58
N THR A 435 -10.13 -64.18 78.87
CA THR A 435 -9.89 -63.76 77.47
C THR A 435 -10.80 -64.47 76.46
N GLN A 436 -11.03 -65.79 76.59
CA GLN A 436 -12.00 -66.50 75.77
C GLN A 436 -13.44 -66.10 76.11
N GLN A 437 -13.69 -65.67 77.34
CA GLN A 437 -14.93 -65.21 77.93
C GLN A 437 -15.31 -63.87 77.32
N VAL A 438 -14.45 -62.84 77.25
CA VAL A 438 -14.86 -61.58 76.59
C VAL A 438 -15.16 -61.79 75.09
N LEU A 439 -14.41 -62.66 74.42
CA LEU A 439 -14.63 -62.95 72.99
C LEU A 439 -15.85 -63.84 72.75
N ASN A 440 -16.07 -64.86 73.60
CA ASN A 440 -17.30 -65.66 73.62
C ASN A 440 -18.48 -64.82 74.08
N GLU A 441 -18.39 -63.95 75.08
CA GLU A 441 -19.44 -63.03 75.51
C GLU A 441 -19.84 -62.11 74.37
N LEU A 442 -18.92 -61.62 73.54
CA LEU A 442 -19.32 -60.83 72.37
C LEU A 442 -19.94 -61.70 71.24
N ARG A 443 -19.45 -62.93 71.02
CA ARG A 443 -20.03 -63.88 70.05
C ARG A 443 -21.35 -64.49 70.50
N ASP A 444 -21.50 -64.71 71.78
CA ASP A 444 -22.62 -65.38 72.42
C ASP A 444 -23.61 -64.32 72.92
N ASN A 445 -23.25 -63.04 73.10
CA ASN A 445 -24.21 -61.93 73.03
C ASN A 445 -24.71 -61.75 71.59
N ALA A 446 -23.87 -61.84 70.57
CA ALA A 446 -24.36 -61.81 69.19
C ALA A 446 -25.34 -62.98 68.92
N LYS A 447 -24.96 -64.21 69.28
CA LYS A 447 -25.85 -65.37 69.17
C LYS A 447 -27.02 -65.36 70.14
N THR A 448 -26.93 -64.84 71.37
CA THR A 448 -28.11 -64.73 72.24
C THR A 448 -29.00 -63.60 71.77
N LYS A 449 -28.51 -62.55 71.11
CA LYS A 449 -29.40 -61.61 70.40
C LYS A 449 -29.99 -62.23 69.14
N GLU A 450 -29.28 -63.11 68.43
CA GLU A 450 -29.82 -63.88 67.30
C GLU A 450 -30.82 -64.97 67.74
N MET A 451 -30.62 -65.60 68.91
CA MET A 451 -31.52 -66.57 69.55
C MET A 451 -32.63 -65.91 70.39
N GLU A 452 -32.46 -64.65 70.83
CA GLU A 452 -33.52 -63.81 71.39
C GLU A 452 -34.35 -63.22 70.26
N ILE A 453 -33.78 -62.87 69.10
CA ILE A 453 -34.54 -62.44 67.92
C ILE A 453 -35.31 -63.64 67.39
N SER A 454 -34.67 -64.74 67.00
CA SER A 454 -35.38 -65.94 66.52
C SER A 454 -36.23 -66.60 67.62
N GLY A 455 -35.85 -66.47 68.89
CA GLY A 455 -36.66 -66.86 70.05
C GLY A 455 -37.85 -65.94 70.29
N CYS A 456 -37.74 -64.64 70.00
CA CYS A 456 -38.85 -63.70 69.98
C CYS A 456 -39.70 -63.86 68.71
N GLU A 457 -39.16 -64.28 67.58
CA GLU A 457 -39.94 -64.63 66.39
C GLU A 457 -40.70 -65.94 66.59
N MET A 458 -40.07 -66.94 67.23
CA MET A 458 -40.73 -68.16 67.70
C MET A 458 -41.73 -67.86 68.81
N SER A 459 -41.44 -66.94 69.74
CA SER A 459 -42.36 -66.49 70.77
C SER A 459 -43.52 -65.71 70.14
N ILE A 460 -43.29 -64.81 69.18
CA ILE A 460 -44.32 -64.13 68.40
C ILE A 460 -45.11 -65.13 67.55
N SER A 461 -44.50 -66.21 67.06
CA SER A 461 -45.20 -67.30 66.36
C SER A 461 -46.05 -68.16 67.31
N LEU A 462 -45.56 -68.42 68.53
CA LEU A 462 -46.26 -69.15 69.59
C LEU A 462 -47.32 -68.29 70.27
N LEU A 463 -47.12 -66.98 70.37
CA LEU A 463 -48.08 -65.97 70.83
C LEU A 463 -49.08 -65.63 69.73
N LYS A 464 -48.74 -65.73 68.43
CA LYS A 464 -49.72 -65.69 67.34
C LYS A 464 -50.54 -66.98 67.30
N LYS A 465 -49.95 -68.15 67.50
CA LYS A 465 -50.68 -69.42 67.67
C LYS A 465 -51.49 -69.44 68.98
N GLY A 466 -50.97 -68.80 70.03
CA GLY A 466 -51.60 -68.59 71.33
C GLY A 466 -52.73 -67.58 71.26
N LEU A 467 -52.61 -66.52 70.47
CA LEU A 467 -53.66 -65.57 70.12
C LEU A 467 -54.68 -66.22 69.19
N ILE A 468 -54.31 -67.13 68.30
CA ILE A 468 -55.27 -67.91 67.49
C ILE A 468 -56.01 -68.93 68.36
N LYS A 469 -55.33 -69.59 69.31
CA LYS A 469 -55.98 -70.46 70.30
C LYS A 469 -56.88 -69.66 71.23
N SER A 470 -56.36 -68.60 71.84
CA SER A 470 -57.07 -67.73 72.75
C SER A 470 -58.18 -66.96 72.04
N ASN A 471 -58.07 -66.59 70.76
CA ASN A 471 -59.19 -66.07 69.96
C ASN A 471 -60.22 -67.15 69.66
N LYS A 472 -59.84 -68.43 69.51
CA LYS A 472 -60.80 -69.54 69.39
C LYS A 472 -61.46 -69.86 70.72
N GLU A 473 -60.72 -69.84 71.82
CA GLU A 473 -61.24 -70.02 73.17
C GLU A 473 -62.11 -68.82 73.58
N LEU A 474 -61.74 -67.59 73.20
CA LEU A 474 -62.51 -66.36 73.34
C LEU A 474 -63.68 -66.30 72.35
N GLN A 475 -63.61 -67.01 71.22
CA GLN A 475 -64.76 -67.21 70.34
C GLN A 475 -65.73 -68.24 70.92
N THR A 476 -65.26 -69.37 71.48
CA THR A 476 -66.13 -70.29 72.23
C THR A 476 -66.64 -69.70 73.54
N GLN A 477 -65.87 -68.82 74.19
CA GLN A 477 -66.32 -68.03 75.33
C GLN A 477 -67.28 -66.94 74.88
N ARG A 478 -67.15 -66.35 73.68
CA ARG A 478 -68.20 -65.50 73.09
C ARG A 478 -69.43 -66.31 72.68
N GLU A 479 -69.30 -67.56 72.28
CA GLU A 479 -70.45 -68.44 71.99
C GLU A 479 -71.17 -68.83 73.29
N ILE A 480 -70.42 -69.18 74.34
CA ILE A 480 -70.94 -69.39 75.70
C ILE A 480 -71.49 -68.09 76.29
N ASN A 481 -70.82 -66.95 76.09
CA ASN A 481 -71.28 -65.67 76.57
C ASN A 481 -72.47 -65.19 75.74
N TYR A 482 -72.60 -65.49 74.44
CA TYR A 482 -73.83 -65.25 73.69
C TYR A 482 -74.97 -66.18 74.13
N ASP A 483 -74.70 -67.41 74.58
CA ASP A 483 -75.72 -68.29 75.17
C ASP A 483 -76.13 -67.84 76.59
N LEU A 484 -75.17 -67.31 77.37
CA LEU A 484 -75.43 -66.68 78.67
C LEU A 484 -76.10 -65.32 78.52
N ASP A 485 -75.65 -64.46 77.60
CA ASP A 485 -76.21 -63.15 77.23
C ASP A 485 -77.58 -63.35 76.60
N PHE A 486 -77.85 -64.44 75.86
CA PHE A 486 -79.20 -64.77 75.39
C PHE A 486 -80.12 -65.11 76.57
N ARG A 487 -79.62 -65.83 77.58
CA ARG A 487 -80.39 -66.20 78.79
C ARG A 487 -80.47 -65.07 79.81
N VAL A 488 -79.51 -64.15 79.81
CA VAL A 488 -79.50 -62.89 80.54
C VAL A 488 -80.46 -61.94 79.84
N ASN A 489 -80.41 -61.76 78.52
CA ASN A 489 -81.44 -61.05 77.75
C ASN A 489 -82.84 -61.69 77.87
N GLU A 490 -82.97 -63.02 78.03
CA GLU A 490 -84.27 -63.66 78.32
C GLU A 490 -84.81 -63.24 79.71
N MET A 491 -83.90 -63.07 80.68
CA MET A 491 -84.21 -62.64 82.04
C MET A 491 -84.36 -61.11 82.16
N GLU A 492 -83.58 -60.33 81.42
CA GLU A 492 -83.61 -58.87 81.32
C GLU A 492 -84.81 -58.44 80.50
N SER A 493 -85.07 -59.00 79.31
CA SER A 493 -86.35 -58.82 78.61
C SER A 493 -87.56 -59.27 79.45
N ARG A 494 -87.36 -59.99 80.56
CA ARG A 494 -88.40 -60.39 81.52
C ARG A 494 -88.42 -59.50 82.78
N ILE A 495 -87.35 -58.76 83.06
CA ILE A 495 -87.23 -57.68 84.06
C ILE A 495 -87.69 -56.34 83.43
N ASP A 496 -87.32 -56.01 82.19
CA ASP A 496 -87.83 -54.88 81.41
C ASP A 496 -89.36 -54.97 81.20
N ARG A 497 -89.89 -56.19 81.06
CA ARG A 497 -91.34 -56.46 81.07
C ARG A 497 -92.01 -56.28 82.44
N ILE A 498 -91.23 -55.99 83.49
CA ILE A 498 -91.65 -55.69 84.86
C ILE A 498 -91.31 -54.24 85.25
N GLU A 499 -90.22 -53.65 84.72
CA GLU A 499 -89.66 -52.34 85.09
C GLU A 499 -89.86 -51.23 84.05
N GLY A 500 -90.12 -51.58 82.78
CA GLY A 500 -90.81 -50.71 81.82
C GLY A 500 -90.03 -49.57 81.16
N ASN A 501 -88.70 -49.67 81.02
CA ASN A 501 -87.87 -48.66 80.36
C ASN A 501 -87.35 -49.13 78.98
N THR A 502 -86.98 -48.17 78.11
CA THR A 502 -86.43 -48.46 76.76
C THR A 502 -85.16 -47.63 76.48
N VAL A 503 -84.06 -48.35 76.27
CA VAL A 503 -82.74 -48.04 75.65
C VAL A 503 -82.49 -46.62 75.10
N ASP A 504 -81.29 -46.08 75.36
CA ASP A 504 -80.68 -45.00 74.55
C ASP A 504 -79.13 -45.13 74.37
N GLU A 505 -78.37 -45.48 75.43
CA GLU A 505 -76.89 -45.44 75.41
C GLU A 505 -76.20 -46.27 74.31
N ASP A 506 -76.70 -47.48 74.00
CA ASP A 506 -76.12 -48.35 72.96
C ASP A 506 -76.11 -47.66 71.58
N THR A 507 -77.07 -46.77 71.33
CA THR A 507 -77.15 -46.04 70.05
C THR A 507 -76.03 -45.02 69.90
N GLN A 508 -75.40 -44.58 70.99
CA GLN A 508 -74.38 -43.54 70.98
C GLN A 508 -72.96 -44.11 70.84
N GLN A 509 -72.69 -45.28 71.42
CA GLN A 509 -71.41 -45.99 71.18
C GLN A 509 -71.30 -46.49 69.73
N LEU A 510 -72.41 -46.96 69.15
CA LEU A 510 -72.47 -47.36 67.74
C LEU A 510 -72.24 -46.18 66.78
N ARG A 511 -72.81 -45.00 67.06
CA ARG A 511 -72.54 -43.77 66.28
C ARG A 511 -71.06 -43.42 66.29
N ASN A 512 -70.45 -43.25 67.47
CA ASN A 512 -69.04 -42.90 67.58
C ASN A 512 -68.11 -43.86 66.81
N LYS A 513 -68.46 -45.16 66.72
CA LYS A 513 -67.68 -46.12 65.91
C LYS A 513 -68.00 -46.06 64.41
N ILE A 514 -69.23 -45.75 64.01
CA ILE A 514 -69.57 -45.40 62.62
C ILE A 514 -68.78 -44.16 62.19
N ASP A 515 -68.84 -43.06 62.97
CA ASP A 515 -68.16 -41.79 62.68
C ASP A 515 -66.65 -42.02 62.40
N SER A 516 -65.97 -42.77 63.28
CA SER A 516 -64.54 -43.12 63.08
C SER A 516 -64.25 -44.01 61.85
N LEU A 517 -65.22 -44.79 61.38
CA LEU A 517 -65.08 -45.62 60.17
C LEU A 517 -65.48 -44.84 58.91
N GLU A 518 -66.32 -43.82 59.03
CA GLU A 518 -66.59 -42.85 57.96
C GLU A 518 -65.40 -41.91 57.76
N GLU A 519 -64.66 -41.56 58.83
CA GLU A 519 -63.38 -40.84 58.78
C GLU A 519 -62.27 -41.68 58.14
N GLU A 520 -62.01 -42.91 58.61
CA GLU A 520 -61.06 -43.85 57.97
C GLU A 520 -61.42 -44.13 56.49
N LEU A 521 -62.72 -44.18 56.15
CA LEU A 521 -63.18 -44.33 54.77
C LEU A 521 -62.99 -43.05 53.94
N ALA A 522 -63.16 -41.87 54.52
CA ALA A 522 -62.93 -40.60 53.84
C ALA A 522 -61.45 -40.49 53.40
N ASP A 523 -60.50 -40.71 54.31
CA ASP A 523 -59.06 -40.72 54.04
C ASP A 523 -58.68 -41.69 52.91
N GLU A 524 -59.12 -42.94 52.99
CA GLU A 524 -58.87 -43.94 51.94
C GLU A 524 -59.56 -43.58 50.61
N THR A 525 -60.71 -42.90 50.63
CA THR A 525 -61.29 -42.37 49.38
C THR A 525 -60.52 -41.19 48.82
N GLU A 526 -59.95 -40.30 49.63
CA GLU A 526 -59.10 -39.22 49.15
C GLU A 526 -57.81 -39.79 48.53
N VAL A 527 -57.10 -40.69 49.23
CA VAL A 527 -55.93 -41.40 48.70
C VAL A 527 -56.25 -42.11 47.38
N LYS A 528 -57.41 -42.78 47.29
CA LYS A 528 -57.88 -43.42 46.06
C LYS A 528 -58.14 -42.42 44.94
N THR A 529 -58.72 -41.24 45.21
CA THR A 529 -58.91 -40.20 44.18
C THR A 529 -57.58 -39.59 43.74
N LEU A 530 -56.62 -39.40 44.65
CA LEU A 530 -55.27 -38.94 44.32
C LEU A 530 -54.56 -39.93 43.38
N ILE A 531 -54.63 -41.22 43.67
CA ILE A 531 -54.09 -42.28 42.80
C ILE A 531 -54.83 -42.32 41.46
N GLN A 532 -56.16 -42.18 41.44
CA GLN A 532 -56.94 -42.14 40.19
C GLN A 532 -56.59 -40.91 39.34
N ASN A 533 -56.30 -39.76 39.96
CA ASN A 533 -55.83 -38.54 39.30
C ASN A 533 -54.41 -38.71 38.74
N GLN A 534 -53.52 -39.40 39.46
CA GLN A 534 -52.17 -39.75 38.96
C GLN A 534 -52.24 -40.73 37.78
N ILE A 535 -53.08 -41.78 37.85
CA ILE A 535 -53.29 -42.74 36.75
C ILE A 535 -53.83 -42.03 35.51
N THR A 536 -54.87 -41.19 35.66
CA THR A 536 -55.44 -40.45 34.52
C THR A 536 -54.49 -39.39 33.97
N HIS A 537 -53.62 -38.79 34.79
CA HIS A 537 -52.51 -37.96 34.30
C HIS A 537 -51.52 -38.77 33.45
N ILE A 538 -51.04 -39.92 33.94
CA ILE A 538 -50.13 -40.81 33.22
C ILE A 538 -50.76 -41.34 31.92
N GLU A 539 -52.05 -41.70 31.93
CA GLU A 539 -52.76 -42.07 30.71
C GLU A 539 -52.81 -40.93 29.68
N ASN A 540 -53.04 -39.70 30.11
CA ASN A 540 -53.04 -38.54 29.22
C ASN A 540 -51.64 -38.23 28.67
N GLU A 541 -50.58 -38.41 29.48
CA GLU A 541 -49.19 -38.35 29.01
C GLU A 541 -48.89 -39.46 27.99
N MET A 542 -49.29 -40.71 28.24
CA MET A 542 -49.14 -41.81 27.28
C MET A 542 -49.88 -41.53 25.96
N ARG A 543 -51.10 -40.99 26.01
CA ARG A 543 -51.87 -40.60 24.80
C ARG A 543 -51.16 -39.46 24.05
N ARG A 544 -50.61 -38.47 24.76
CA ARG A 544 -49.84 -37.36 24.19
C ARG A 544 -48.54 -37.85 23.53
N LEU A 545 -47.77 -38.71 24.21
CA LEU A 545 -46.54 -39.31 23.68
C LEU A 545 -46.84 -40.22 22.48
N THR A 546 -47.89 -41.03 22.53
CA THR A 546 -48.34 -41.85 21.40
C THR A 546 -48.71 -40.99 20.19
N SER A 547 -49.40 -39.87 20.41
CA SER A 547 -49.76 -38.92 19.35
C SER A 547 -48.53 -38.21 18.76
N ALA A 548 -47.54 -37.85 19.60
CA ALA A 548 -46.27 -37.30 19.15
C ALA A 548 -45.48 -38.33 18.31
N ILE A 549 -45.36 -39.58 18.78
CA ILE A 549 -44.74 -40.68 18.05
C ILE A 549 -45.44 -40.93 16.70
N GLN A 550 -46.77 -40.82 16.62
CA GLN A 550 -47.49 -40.91 15.34
C GLN A 550 -47.19 -39.73 14.41
N ALA A 551 -47.12 -38.51 14.93
CA ALA A 551 -46.76 -37.33 14.15
C ALA A 551 -45.30 -37.38 13.65
N ASP A 552 -44.36 -37.85 14.48
CA ASP A 552 -42.95 -38.01 14.12
C ASP A 552 -42.76 -39.13 13.09
N ASN A 553 -43.49 -40.24 13.20
CA ASN A 553 -43.51 -41.28 12.17
C ASN A 553 -44.07 -40.76 10.84
N GLN A 554 -45.14 -39.96 10.85
CA GLN A 554 -45.65 -39.31 9.63
C GLN A 554 -44.62 -38.35 9.03
N GLN A 555 -43.94 -37.54 9.85
CA GLN A 555 -42.87 -36.66 9.38
C GLN A 555 -41.72 -37.49 8.76
N MET A 556 -41.29 -38.56 9.41
CA MET A 556 -40.28 -39.49 8.90
C MET A 556 -40.67 -40.11 7.56
N GLU A 557 -41.94 -40.48 7.36
CA GLU A 557 -42.41 -40.98 6.07
C GLU A 557 -42.31 -39.90 4.98
N THR A 558 -42.79 -38.68 5.23
CA THR A 558 -42.62 -37.59 4.25
C THR A 558 -41.16 -37.20 4.01
N LEU A 559 -40.25 -37.49 4.95
CA LEU A 559 -38.81 -37.28 4.78
C LEU A 559 -38.16 -38.40 3.95
N LYS A 560 -38.61 -39.65 4.07
CA LYS A 560 -38.25 -40.74 3.15
C LYS A 560 -38.69 -40.41 1.72
N ASP A 561 -39.94 -39.96 1.55
CA ASP A 561 -40.46 -39.58 0.23
C ASP A 561 -39.64 -38.46 -0.40
N LYS A 562 -39.33 -37.40 0.38
CA LYS A 562 -38.46 -36.29 -0.09
C LYS A 562 -37.07 -36.79 -0.44
N LEU A 563 -36.46 -37.63 0.41
CA LEU A 563 -35.14 -38.21 0.16
C LEU A 563 -35.14 -39.05 -1.14
N GLN A 564 -36.17 -39.87 -1.37
CA GLN A 564 -36.28 -40.67 -2.59
C GLN A 564 -36.47 -39.82 -3.84
N ASN A 565 -37.25 -38.74 -3.76
CA ASN A 565 -37.38 -37.76 -4.85
C ASN A 565 -36.06 -37.03 -5.15
N GLU A 566 -35.31 -36.62 -4.12
CA GLU A 566 -33.99 -36.00 -4.29
C GLU A 566 -32.94 -36.99 -4.82
N VAL A 567 -33.01 -38.28 -4.45
CA VAL A 567 -32.17 -39.34 -5.02
C VAL A 567 -32.47 -39.52 -6.51
N LEU A 568 -33.74 -39.57 -6.92
CA LEU A 568 -34.13 -39.65 -8.33
C LEU A 568 -33.68 -38.41 -9.12
N SER A 569 -33.83 -37.21 -8.54
CA SER A 569 -33.32 -35.95 -9.07
C SER A 569 -31.79 -36.00 -9.29
N CYS A 570 -31.05 -36.50 -8.31
CA CYS A 570 -29.61 -36.71 -8.42
C CYS A 570 -29.25 -37.74 -9.50
N GLU A 571 -29.95 -38.88 -9.56
CA GLU A 571 -29.73 -39.89 -10.60
C GLU A 571 -29.93 -39.31 -12.01
N ASP A 572 -31.03 -38.60 -12.25
CA ASP A 572 -31.31 -37.97 -13.55
C ASP A 572 -30.28 -36.87 -13.87
N GLY A 573 -29.80 -36.13 -12.87
CA GLY A 573 -28.66 -35.24 -13.00
C GLY A 573 -27.37 -35.98 -13.44
N THR A 574 -27.10 -37.17 -12.89
CA THR A 574 -25.95 -37.99 -13.36
C THR A 574 -26.14 -38.52 -14.78
N LYS A 575 -27.36 -38.96 -15.15
CA LYS A 575 -27.69 -39.43 -16.51
C LYS A 575 -27.46 -38.31 -17.53
N GLN A 576 -27.98 -37.11 -17.26
CA GLN A 576 -27.76 -35.92 -18.10
C GLN A 576 -26.27 -35.53 -18.20
N SER A 577 -25.51 -35.65 -17.11
CA SER A 577 -24.06 -35.40 -17.09
C SER A 577 -23.27 -36.42 -17.94
N VAL A 578 -23.65 -37.69 -17.91
CA VAL A 578 -23.09 -38.75 -18.77
C VAL A 578 -23.45 -38.50 -20.24
N GLU A 579 -24.70 -38.15 -20.55
CA GLU A 579 -25.09 -37.77 -21.91
C GLU A 579 -24.30 -36.56 -22.43
N ALA A 580 -24.14 -35.50 -21.62
CA ALA A 580 -23.36 -34.32 -21.99
C ALA A 580 -21.89 -34.68 -22.27
N ARG A 581 -21.27 -35.55 -21.45
CA ARG A 581 -19.93 -36.09 -21.69
C ARG A 581 -19.85 -36.86 -23.01
N ASN A 582 -20.83 -37.71 -23.32
CA ASN A 582 -20.85 -38.49 -24.56
C ASN A 582 -21.02 -37.59 -25.79
N ARG A 583 -21.90 -36.58 -25.73
CA ARG A 583 -22.08 -35.58 -26.79
C ARG A 583 -20.79 -34.77 -27.02
N MET A 584 -20.09 -34.37 -25.95
CA MET A 584 -18.78 -33.71 -26.03
C MET A 584 -17.71 -34.60 -26.69
N GLN A 585 -17.62 -35.88 -26.31
CA GLN A 585 -16.69 -36.83 -26.93
C GLN A 585 -16.98 -37.01 -28.43
N GLN A 586 -18.25 -37.10 -28.82
CA GLN A 586 -18.64 -37.20 -30.23
C GLN A 586 -18.33 -35.92 -31.01
N GLN A 587 -18.46 -34.74 -30.40
CA GLN A 587 -18.00 -33.47 -30.99
C GLN A 587 -16.47 -33.43 -31.15
N GLN A 588 -15.69 -33.91 -30.18
CA GLN A 588 -14.22 -34.02 -30.30
C GLN A 588 -13.79 -34.99 -31.41
N VAL A 589 -14.49 -36.11 -31.58
CA VAL A 589 -14.27 -37.03 -32.71
C VAL A 589 -14.57 -36.33 -34.04
N ASN A 590 -15.68 -35.61 -34.14
CA ASN A 590 -16.02 -34.83 -35.34
C ASN A 590 -14.98 -33.74 -35.63
N GLU A 591 -14.52 -33.00 -34.63
CA GLU A 591 -13.45 -31.99 -34.74
C GLU A 591 -12.14 -32.63 -35.26
N ASN A 592 -11.79 -33.82 -34.78
CA ASN A 592 -10.61 -34.55 -35.26
C ASN A 592 -10.78 -35.07 -36.69
N VAL A 593 -11.99 -35.47 -37.11
CA VAL A 593 -12.31 -35.78 -38.51
C VAL A 593 -12.23 -34.54 -39.40
N PHE A 594 -12.65 -33.36 -38.91
CA PHE A 594 -12.48 -32.10 -39.63
C PHE A 594 -11.00 -31.71 -39.73
N ARG A 595 -10.20 -31.81 -38.65
CA ARG A 595 -8.73 -31.64 -38.70
C ARG A 595 -8.07 -32.57 -39.71
N LEU A 596 -8.49 -33.84 -39.77
CA LEU A 596 -8.00 -34.78 -40.79
C LEU A 596 -8.33 -34.32 -42.22
N ARG A 597 -9.57 -33.86 -42.47
CA ARG A 597 -9.99 -33.32 -43.78
C ARG A 597 -9.24 -32.05 -44.17
N VAL A 598 -8.98 -31.15 -43.22
CA VAL A 598 -8.14 -29.95 -43.45
C VAL A 598 -6.72 -30.36 -43.81
N ASN A 599 -6.09 -31.26 -43.05
CA ASN A 599 -4.76 -31.79 -43.37
C ASN A 599 -4.71 -32.49 -44.73
N GLN A 600 -5.77 -33.19 -45.14
CA GLN A 600 -5.89 -33.78 -46.48
C GLN A 600 -5.97 -32.71 -47.57
N MET A 601 -6.77 -31.67 -47.38
CA MET A 601 -6.89 -30.55 -48.32
C MET A 601 -5.59 -29.73 -48.43
N GLU A 602 -4.93 -29.44 -47.31
CA GLU A 602 -3.60 -28.81 -47.29
C GLU A 602 -2.56 -29.64 -48.07
N ASN A 603 -2.58 -30.96 -47.93
CA ASN A 603 -1.67 -31.84 -48.66
C ASN A 603 -2.00 -31.94 -50.15
N ILE A 604 -3.24 -31.64 -50.56
CA ILE A 604 -3.60 -31.47 -51.98
C ILE A 604 -3.10 -30.09 -52.47
N MET A 605 -3.39 -29.00 -51.73
CA MET A 605 -2.89 -27.66 -52.05
C MET A 605 -1.36 -27.64 -52.21
N LYS A 606 -0.62 -28.24 -51.27
CA LYS A 606 0.85 -28.34 -51.35
C LYS A 606 1.34 -29.13 -52.57
N ARG A 607 0.56 -30.07 -53.12
CA ARG A 607 0.89 -30.75 -54.38
C ARG A 607 0.64 -29.85 -55.59
N GLU A 608 -0.49 -29.15 -55.62
CA GLU A 608 -0.82 -28.19 -56.69
C GLU A 608 0.15 -27.00 -56.69
N GLU A 609 0.54 -26.48 -55.53
CA GLU A 609 1.58 -25.46 -55.37
C GLU A 609 2.92 -25.93 -55.95
N ASN A 610 3.34 -27.15 -55.65
CA ASN A 610 4.54 -27.76 -56.24
C ASN A 610 4.39 -28.01 -57.76
N CYS A 611 3.20 -28.36 -58.24
CA CYS A 611 2.91 -28.51 -59.67
C CYS A 611 3.03 -27.16 -60.41
N ILE A 612 2.37 -26.12 -59.89
CA ILE A 612 2.41 -24.75 -60.38
C ILE A 612 3.85 -24.22 -60.34
N TYR A 613 4.60 -24.44 -59.26
CA TYR A 613 6.01 -24.06 -59.15
C TYR A 613 6.87 -24.74 -60.23
N ASN A 614 6.70 -26.06 -60.44
CA ASN A 614 7.41 -26.78 -61.50
C ASN A 614 7.05 -26.28 -62.89
N ILE A 615 5.78 -25.97 -63.16
CA ILE A 615 5.32 -25.40 -64.44
C ILE A 615 5.89 -23.98 -64.64
N GLN A 616 5.91 -23.14 -63.61
CA GLN A 616 6.52 -21.81 -63.67
C GLN A 616 8.03 -21.88 -63.89
N LYS A 617 8.73 -22.81 -63.21
CA LYS A 617 10.15 -23.08 -63.43
C LYS A 617 10.41 -23.50 -64.88
N LEU A 618 9.70 -24.50 -65.39
CA LEU A 618 9.82 -24.97 -66.78
C LEU A 618 9.53 -23.86 -67.79
N ARG A 619 8.52 -23.02 -67.54
CA ARG A 619 8.24 -21.82 -68.35
C ARG A 619 9.42 -20.86 -68.35
N LEU A 620 10.01 -20.55 -67.19
CA LEU A 620 11.16 -19.65 -67.09
C LEU A 620 12.40 -20.23 -67.78
N GLU A 621 12.65 -21.53 -67.65
CA GLU A 621 13.73 -22.24 -68.35
C GLU A 621 13.54 -22.19 -69.88
N LEU A 622 12.32 -22.41 -70.37
CA LEU A 622 11.98 -22.26 -71.80
C LEU A 622 12.08 -20.80 -72.29
N GLU A 623 11.64 -19.82 -71.50
CA GLU A 623 11.81 -18.40 -71.84
C GLU A 623 13.29 -18.00 -71.87
N MET A 624 14.12 -18.51 -70.95
CA MET A 624 15.57 -18.28 -70.98
C MET A 624 16.21 -18.93 -72.21
N ALA A 625 15.87 -20.17 -72.54
CA ALA A 625 16.34 -20.86 -73.74
C ALA A 625 15.93 -20.11 -75.04
N MET A 626 14.70 -19.61 -75.11
CA MET A 626 14.25 -18.77 -76.24
C MET A 626 14.98 -17.43 -76.32
N ARG A 627 15.21 -16.74 -75.19
CA ARG A 627 16.00 -15.48 -75.16
C ARG A 627 17.45 -15.74 -75.60
N GLN A 628 18.08 -16.80 -75.10
CA GLN A 628 19.42 -17.20 -75.51
C GLN A 628 19.46 -17.50 -77.01
N ARG A 629 18.51 -18.29 -77.52
CA ARG A 629 18.44 -18.60 -78.96
C ARG A 629 18.19 -17.36 -79.82
N GLN A 630 17.42 -16.38 -79.32
CA GLN A 630 17.23 -15.10 -80.01
C GLN A 630 18.52 -14.26 -80.05
N ILE A 631 19.34 -14.29 -78.99
CA ILE A 631 20.67 -13.65 -78.95
C ILE A 631 21.66 -14.38 -79.87
N GLU A 632 21.64 -15.70 -79.92
CA GLU A 632 22.41 -16.49 -80.89
C GLU A 632 22.02 -16.13 -82.33
N ILE A 633 20.73 -15.95 -82.62
CA ILE A 633 20.26 -15.55 -83.95
C ILE A 633 20.64 -14.09 -84.27
N SER A 634 20.58 -13.16 -83.31
CA SER A 634 20.98 -11.76 -83.53
C SER A 634 22.49 -11.62 -83.75
N THR A 635 23.31 -12.29 -82.93
CA THR A 635 24.78 -12.28 -83.10
C THR A 635 25.20 -12.97 -84.40
N ASN A 636 24.59 -14.09 -84.79
CA ASN A 636 24.84 -14.69 -86.11
C ASN A 636 24.41 -13.77 -87.26
N LYS A 637 23.29 -13.04 -87.13
CA LYS A 637 22.85 -12.03 -88.11
C LYS A 637 23.83 -10.87 -88.20
N GLU A 638 24.38 -10.39 -87.08
CA GLU A 638 25.41 -9.35 -87.04
C GLU A 638 26.73 -9.83 -87.67
N ILE A 639 27.17 -11.07 -87.39
CA ILE A 639 28.33 -11.70 -88.04
C ILE A 639 28.11 -11.81 -89.56
N LEU A 640 26.91 -12.16 -90.02
CA LEU A 640 26.58 -12.18 -91.45
C LEU A 640 26.56 -10.78 -92.08
N ILE A 641 26.09 -9.76 -91.37
CA ILE A 641 26.16 -8.36 -91.81
C ILE A 641 27.61 -7.88 -91.87
N ALA A 642 28.45 -8.23 -90.90
CA ALA A 642 29.88 -7.93 -90.90
C ALA A 642 30.61 -8.63 -92.05
N LYS A 643 30.35 -9.93 -92.28
CA LYS A 643 30.86 -10.65 -93.46
C LYS A 643 30.42 -9.99 -94.77
N ARG A 644 29.16 -9.53 -94.88
CA ARG A 644 28.69 -8.80 -96.07
C ARG A 644 29.43 -7.46 -96.26
N ARG A 645 29.63 -6.69 -95.18
CA ARG A 645 30.42 -5.45 -95.20
C ARG A 645 31.86 -5.71 -95.65
N ASN A 646 32.53 -6.73 -95.11
CA ASN A 646 33.88 -7.11 -95.51
C ASN A 646 33.94 -7.51 -97.00
N LEU A 647 32.96 -8.28 -97.50
CA LEU A 647 32.89 -8.64 -98.92
C LEU A 647 32.58 -7.43 -99.83
N ASP A 648 31.74 -6.48 -99.40
CA ASP A 648 31.52 -5.23 -100.13
C ASP A 648 32.75 -4.30 -100.07
N GLU A 649 33.52 -4.32 -98.98
CA GLU A 649 34.84 -3.66 -98.86
C GLU A 649 35.90 -4.30 -99.75
N GLU A 650 35.99 -5.63 -99.79
CA GLU A 650 36.91 -6.38 -100.66
C GLU A 650 36.58 -6.15 -102.13
N LYS A 651 35.30 -6.22 -102.50
CA LYS A 651 34.78 -5.77 -103.80
C LYS A 651 35.10 -4.30 -104.08
N GLY A 652 35.11 -3.44 -103.07
CA GLY A 652 35.55 -2.05 -103.13
C GLY A 652 37.08 -1.87 -103.23
N ARG A 653 37.88 -2.79 -102.68
CA ARG A 653 39.34 -2.87 -102.85
C ARG A 653 39.65 -3.36 -104.26
N LEU A 654 39.12 -4.51 -104.67
CA LEU A 654 39.25 -5.07 -106.02
C LEU A 654 38.76 -4.11 -107.13
N LYS A 655 37.70 -3.33 -106.91
CA LYS A 655 37.32 -2.25 -107.85
C LYS A 655 38.34 -1.12 -107.89
N ARG A 656 38.86 -0.68 -106.74
CA ARG A 656 39.94 0.32 -106.70
C ARG A 656 41.23 -0.22 -107.30
N ASP A 657 41.56 -1.49 -107.10
CA ASP A 657 42.71 -2.15 -107.70
C ASP A 657 42.52 -2.32 -109.20
N LEU A 658 41.32 -2.68 -109.69
CA LEU A 658 41.00 -2.69 -111.12
C LEU A 658 41.21 -1.29 -111.73
N ILE A 659 40.66 -0.25 -111.10
CA ILE A 659 40.83 1.15 -111.52
C ILE A 659 42.32 1.53 -111.46
N LEU A 660 43.04 1.18 -110.40
CA LEU A 660 44.47 1.44 -110.26
C LEU A 660 45.30 0.66 -111.30
N ARG A 661 44.90 -0.54 -111.72
CA ARG A 661 45.52 -1.28 -112.82
C ARG A 661 45.18 -0.67 -114.17
N GLN A 662 43.96 -0.20 -114.39
CA GLN A 662 43.56 0.54 -115.60
C GLN A 662 44.31 1.89 -115.70
N THR A 663 44.37 2.68 -114.63
CA THR A 663 45.18 3.90 -114.59
C THR A 663 46.67 3.59 -114.59
N LYS A 664 47.14 2.44 -114.09
CA LYS A 664 48.55 2.04 -114.21
C LYS A 664 48.89 1.57 -115.62
N ILE A 665 47.96 0.96 -116.35
CA ILE A 665 48.08 0.68 -117.79
C ILE A 665 48.11 2.00 -118.55
N GLY A 666 47.17 2.92 -118.30
CA GLY A 666 47.17 4.26 -118.89
C GLY A 666 48.44 5.06 -118.57
N GLN A 667 48.92 5.02 -117.32
CA GLN A 667 50.19 5.62 -116.91
C GLN A 667 51.42 4.88 -117.44
N LEU A 668 51.36 3.58 -117.73
CA LEU A 668 52.47 2.86 -118.36
C LEU A 668 52.49 3.14 -119.87
N GLN A 669 51.34 3.27 -120.52
CA GLN A 669 51.22 3.76 -121.90
C GLN A 669 51.73 5.21 -121.99
N GLN A 670 51.25 6.12 -121.13
CA GLN A 670 51.68 7.51 -121.09
C GLN A 670 53.13 7.68 -120.61
N ARG A 671 53.64 6.88 -119.64
CA ARG A 671 55.04 6.96 -119.19
C ARG A 671 55.99 6.18 -120.10
N PHE A 672 55.53 5.22 -120.89
CA PHE A 672 56.31 4.73 -122.04
C PHE A 672 56.42 5.85 -123.07
N HIS A 673 55.29 6.44 -123.48
CA HIS A 673 55.25 7.55 -124.42
C HIS A 673 56.04 8.80 -123.96
N LEU A 674 56.07 9.11 -122.65
CA LEU A 674 56.82 10.24 -122.09
C LEU A 674 58.27 9.88 -121.72
N ALA A 675 58.59 8.67 -121.25
CA ALA A 675 59.98 8.25 -121.05
C ALA A 675 60.71 7.99 -122.38
N SER A 676 59.98 7.80 -123.48
CA SER A 676 60.53 7.79 -124.84
C SER A 676 60.56 9.18 -125.51
N MET A 677 60.18 10.27 -124.82
CA MET A 677 60.20 11.64 -125.37
C MET A 677 60.90 12.68 -124.47
N ALA A 678 60.58 12.73 -123.17
CA ALA A 678 61.08 13.74 -122.23
C ALA A 678 62.47 13.44 -121.65
N LEU A 679 63.02 12.27 -121.98
CA LEU A 679 64.31 11.79 -121.49
C LEU A 679 65.47 12.14 -122.44
N GLY A 680 65.16 12.75 -123.59
CA GLY A 680 66.13 13.17 -124.60
C GLY A 680 66.56 12.05 -125.56
N LYS A 681 67.38 12.45 -126.52
CA LYS A 681 68.15 11.58 -127.40
C LYS A 681 69.54 12.18 -127.52
N ASP A 682 70.57 11.43 -127.10
CA ASP A 682 71.90 11.58 -127.68
C ASP A 682 71.85 11.15 -129.16
N GLU A 683 72.92 11.32 -129.94
CA GLU A 683 72.83 11.21 -131.42
C GLU A 683 72.38 9.81 -131.94
N ASP A 684 72.56 8.74 -131.15
CA ASP A 684 72.03 7.38 -131.40
C ASP A 684 70.72 7.02 -130.63
N GLY A 685 70.18 7.93 -129.83
CA GLY A 685 68.76 7.93 -129.42
C GLY A 685 68.33 7.20 -128.14
N LYS A 686 69.09 7.22 -127.02
CA LYS A 686 68.71 6.63 -125.70
C LYS A 686 69.15 7.51 -124.47
N PRO A 687 68.65 7.31 -123.20
CA PRO A 687 68.71 8.36 -122.14
C PRO A 687 68.93 7.95 -120.61
N LEU A 688 69.11 8.92 -119.67
CA LEU A 688 69.67 8.77 -118.26
C LEU A 688 68.92 9.46 -117.05
N SER A 689 69.40 9.38 -115.77
CA SER A 689 68.62 9.67 -114.50
C SER A 689 69.35 10.37 -113.29
N VAL A 690 68.68 10.55 -112.11
CA VAL A 690 68.91 11.61 -111.06
C VAL A 690 69.14 11.15 -109.59
N THR A 691 70.09 11.77 -108.85
CA THR A 691 70.39 11.52 -107.40
C THR A 691 70.55 12.80 -106.52
N TYR A 692 70.27 13.99 -107.04
CA TYR A 692 70.87 15.27 -106.60
C TYR A 692 70.38 15.93 -105.27
N PHE A 693 69.15 15.69 -104.80
CA PHE A 693 68.39 16.67 -103.98
C PHE A 693 68.52 16.61 -102.44
N LYS A 694 69.54 15.98 -101.85
CA LYS A 694 69.45 15.46 -100.46
C LYS A 694 69.79 16.39 -99.28
N ILE A 695 70.12 17.68 -99.48
CA ILE A 695 71.03 18.42 -98.57
C ILE A 695 70.39 19.53 -97.68
N LYS A 696 69.21 20.08 -97.99
CA LYS A 696 68.84 21.44 -97.53
C LYS A 696 68.39 21.64 -96.05
N ASN A 697 67.80 20.66 -95.38
CA ASN A 697 66.94 20.88 -94.19
C ASN A 697 67.62 21.17 -92.82
N ALA A 698 68.93 21.44 -92.75
CA ALA A 698 69.67 21.35 -91.48
C ALA A 698 69.63 22.58 -90.52
N GLN A 699 68.86 23.64 -90.80
CA GLN A 699 69.13 24.97 -90.22
C GLN A 699 68.22 25.44 -89.06
N GLU A 700 67.07 24.85 -88.80
CA GLU A 700 66.01 25.45 -87.95
C GLU A 700 66.31 25.48 -86.42
N LYS A 701 67.39 24.85 -85.97
CA LYS A 701 67.57 24.41 -84.57
C LYS A 701 68.05 25.47 -83.55
N ARG A 702 68.08 26.77 -83.89
CA ARG A 702 68.74 27.83 -83.09
C ARG A 702 67.80 28.67 -82.22
N MET A 703 66.49 28.67 -82.47
CA MET A 703 65.54 29.68 -81.97
C MET A 703 65.07 29.53 -80.50
N LEU A 704 65.67 28.65 -79.69
CA LEU A 704 65.09 28.15 -78.42
C LEU A 704 65.89 28.50 -77.16
N GLN A 705 66.78 29.50 -77.21
CA GLN A 705 67.74 29.76 -76.12
C GLN A 705 67.47 31.04 -75.31
N ASP A 706 66.67 31.98 -75.81
CA ASP A 706 66.60 33.35 -75.27
C ASP A 706 65.54 33.57 -74.15
N GLU A 707 64.74 32.55 -73.81
CA GLU A 707 63.65 32.66 -72.81
C GLU A 707 64.09 32.47 -71.35
N GLY A 708 65.38 32.21 -71.07
CA GLY A 708 65.86 31.77 -69.75
C GLY A 708 65.97 32.85 -68.68
N ASP A 709 66.31 34.08 -69.04
CA ASP A 709 66.87 35.08 -68.10
C ASP A 709 65.83 35.81 -67.22
N GLU A 710 64.52 35.63 -67.45
CA GLU A 710 63.47 36.44 -66.79
C GLU A 710 63.20 36.08 -65.32
N MET A 711 63.58 34.87 -64.87
CA MET A 711 63.11 34.32 -63.58
C MET A 711 63.90 34.81 -62.36
N ASP A 712 65.21 35.06 -62.47
CA ASP A 712 66.11 35.35 -61.34
C ASP A 712 65.80 36.66 -60.61
N ALA A 713 65.13 37.61 -61.28
CA ALA A 713 64.82 38.93 -60.72
C ALA A 713 63.91 38.89 -59.46
N LYS A 714 63.13 37.81 -59.27
CA LYS A 714 62.07 37.72 -58.26
C LYS A 714 62.59 37.39 -56.83
N ILE A 715 63.78 36.80 -56.70
CA ILE A 715 64.25 36.22 -55.43
C ILE A 715 64.67 37.28 -54.39
N ARG A 716 65.32 38.38 -54.81
CA ARG A 716 66.00 39.36 -53.93
C ARG A 716 65.08 40.24 -53.06
N LYS A 717 63.76 39.98 -53.04
CA LYS A 717 62.79 40.84 -52.34
C LYS A 717 62.53 40.43 -50.89
N TYR A 718 62.53 39.13 -50.59
CA TYR A 718 62.07 38.60 -49.30
C TYR A 718 63.08 38.70 -48.14
N GLU A 719 64.38 38.82 -48.44
CA GLU A 719 65.43 38.81 -47.40
C GLU A 719 65.37 40.01 -46.44
N LYS A 720 64.73 41.11 -46.84
CA LYS A 720 64.70 42.37 -46.06
C LYS A 720 63.65 42.40 -44.93
N GLU A 721 62.65 41.51 -44.96
CA GLU A 721 61.54 41.54 -44.00
C GLU A 721 61.89 40.90 -42.65
N ILE A 722 62.90 40.01 -42.62
CA ILE A 722 63.27 39.21 -41.44
C ILE A 722 63.88 40.06 -40.31
N VAL A 723 64.74 41.04 -40.65
CA VAL A 723 65.52 41.84 -39.69
C VAL A 723 64.64 42.74 -38.79
N ALA A 724 63.41 43.04 -39.21
CA ALA A 724 62.50 43.90 -38.45
C ALA A 724 61.99 43.24 -37.14
N MET A 725 61.84 41.91 -37.10
CA MET A 725 61.15 41.21 -36.00
C MET A 725 62.00 41.02 -34.73
N GLU A 726 63.32 40.92 -34.86
CA GLU A 726 64.20 40.68 -33.71
C GLU A 726 64.22 41.86 -32.73
N ASN A 727 64.15 43.10 -33.25
CA ASN A 727 64.19 44.31 -32.44
C ASN A 727 62.92 44.56 -31.60
N THR A 728 61.78 43.96 -31.97
CA THR A 728 60.53 44.00 -31.19
C THR A 728 60.49 42.94 -30.09
N LEU A 729 60.87 41.68 -30.37
CA LEU A 729 60.95 40.61 -29.36
C LEU A 729 61.80 41.06 -28.17
N ARG A 730 62.86 41.79 -28.51
CA ARG A 730 63.79 42.34 -27.54
C ARG A 730 63.23 43.57 -26.81
N VAL A 731 62.11 44.25 -27.11
CA VAL A 731 61.51 45.21 -26.12
C VAL A 731 60.56 44.49 -25.15
N VAL A 732 59.90 43.44 -25.61
CA VAL A 732 58.67 42.89 -25.00
C VAL A 732 58.80 42.44 -23.55
N ASN A 733 60.01 41.98 -23.12
CA ASN A 733 61.41 40.99 -20.79
C ASN A 733 61.96 41.81 -19.51
N LEU A 734 62.81 42.86 -19.57
CA LEU A 734 63.08 43.74 -18.42
C LEU A 734 61.79 44.13 -17.66
N SER A 735 60.74 44.60 -18.35
CA SER A 735 59.46 44.92 -17.71
C SER A 735 58.78 43.70 -17.05
N ASN A 736 58.86 42.49 -17.63
CA ASN A 736 58.38 41.25 -16.99
C ASN A 736 59.21 40.84 -15.77
N VAL A 737 60.48 41.23 -15.70
CA VAL A 737 61.31 41.03 -14.49
C VAL A 737 60.90 42.03 -13.41
N THR A 738 60.72 43.31 -13.75
CA THR A 738 60.26 44.34 -12.80
C THR A 738 58.86 44.03 -12.25
N TYR A 739 57.91 43.61 -13.10
CA TYR A 739 56.54 43.29 -12.69
C TYR A 739 56.44 42.15 -11.67
N LYS A 740 57.41 41.23 -11.67
CA LYS A 740 57.50 40.13 -10.70
C LYS A 740 58.02 40.57 -9.33
N GLN A 741 58.72 41.70 -9.24
CA GLN A 741 59.22 42.25 -7.97
C GLN A 741 58.21 43.18 -7.29
N SER A 742 57.26 43.75 -8.03
CA SER A 742 56.13 44.52 -7.47
C SER A 742 54.92 43.67 -7.04
N LEU A 743 54.97 42.34 -7.22
CA LEU A 743 53.90 41.39 -6.92
C LEU A 743 54.31 40.28 -5.93
N SER A 744 55.47 40.40 -5.27
CA SER A 744 55.89 39.49 -4.21
C SER A 744 55.19 39.83 -2.89
N ALA A 745 54.27 38.98 -2.44
CA ALA A 745 53.53 39.14 -1.20
C ALA A 745 54.32 38.66 0.04
N VAL A 746 54.21 39.41 1.14
CA VAL A 746 54.57 39.13 2.55
C VAL A 746 54.17 40.44 3.31
N GLU A 747 53.70 40.46 4.56
CA GLU A 747 54.06 39.64 5.72
C GLU A 747 52.91 38.78 6.30
N GLU A 748 53.25 37.62 6.87
CA GLU A 748 52.30 36.61 7.39
C GLU A 748 51.82 36.89 8.83
N LEU A 749 51.79 38.16 9.26
CA LEU A 749 51.50 38.57 10.65
C LEU A 749 50.31 39.54 10.82
N ASP A 750 49.54 39.81 9.76
CA ASP A 750 48.26 40.52 9.85
C ASP A 750 47.12 39.61 10.37
N PRO A 751 46.14 40.12 11.14
CA PRO A 751 45.05 39.32 11.69
C PRO A 751 44.13 38.72 10.61
N GLU A 752 44.03 39.36 9.44
CA GLU A 752 43.30 38.83 8.26
C GLU A 752 43.80 37.43 7.84
N PHE A 753 45.09 37.11 8.07
CA PHE A 753 45.64 35.79 7.76
C PHE A 753 45.15 34.69 8.73
N GLN A 754 44.85 35.05 9.98
CA GLN A 754 44.28 34.11 10.97
C GLN A 754 42.78 33.88 10.71
N GLU A 755 42.04 34.93 10.33
CA GLU A 755 40.64 34.81 9.91
C GLU A 755 40.52 33.99 8.62
N LYS A 756 41.39 34.24 7.63
CA LYS A 756 41.54 33.41 6.42
C LYS A 756 41.76 31.93 6.78
N LYS A 757 42.61 31.62 7.77
CA LYS A 757 42.88 30.23 8.19
C LYS A 757 41.65 29.55 8.83
N MET A 758 40.81 30.31 9.53
CA MET A 758 39.52 29.82 10.04
C MET A 758 38.52 29.58 8.90
N LEU A 759 38.42 30.53 7.96
CA LEU A 759 37.59 30.38 6.76
C LEU A 759 38.06 29.22 5.87
N GLU A 760 39.36 28.99 5.73
CA GLU A 760 39.92 27.82 5.01
C GLU A 760 39.57 26.50 5.69
N SER A 761 39.47 26.47 7.02
CA SER A 761 38.96 25.31 7.78
C SER A 761 37.50 25.02 7.44
N GLU A 762 36.62 26.03 7.50
CA GLU A 762 35.21 25.88 7.13
C GLU A 762 35.02 25.54 5.65
N ILE A 763 35.76 26.20 4.76
CA ILE A 763 35.83 25.91 3.32
C ILE A 763 36.31 24.47 3.08
N SER A 764 37.17 23.89 3.92
CA SER A 764 37.55 22.48 3.81
C SER A 764 36.38 21.53 4.14
N ALA A 765 35.64 21.80 5.22
CA ALA A 765 34.48 21.01 5.64
C ALA A 765 33.31 21.15 4.64
N VAL A 766 33.09 22.36 4.12
CA VAL A 766 32.16 22.64 3.02
C VAL A 766 32.64 21.97 1.74
N ASN A 767 33.94 21.92 1.44
CA ASN A 767 34.46 21.18 0.28
C ASN A 767 34.27 19.67 0.39
N VAL A 768 34.27 19.06 1.58
CA VAL A 768 33.88 17.64 1.75
C VAL A 768 32.41 17.44 1.41
N LYS A 769 31.50 18.29 1.91
CA LYS A 769 30.07 18.26 1.55
C LYS A 769 29.86 18.50 0.04
N ILE A 770 30.60 19.44 -0.54
CA ILE A 770 30.62 19.73 -1.99
C ILE A 770 31.23 18.57 -2.79
N ARG A 771 32.18 17.77 -2.28
CA ARG A 771 32.67 16.56 -2.98
C ARG A 771 31.59 15.51 -3.10
N VAL A 772 30.84 15.23 -2.01
CA VAL A 772 29.68 14.32 -2.04
C VAL A 772 28.61 14.84 -3.00
N LYS A 773 28.23 16.13 -2.89
CA LYS A 773 27.27 16.73 -3.82
C LYS A 773 27.79 16.85 -5.25
N LYS A 774 29.11 16.96 -5.49
CA LYS A 774 29.71 16.88 -6.84
C LYS A 774 29.63 15.45 -7.40
N GLN A 775 29.72 14.40 -6.58
CA GLN A 775 29.51 13.02 -7.07
C GLN A 775 28.03 12.77 -7.45
N GLU A 776 27.07 13.17 -6.61
CA GLU A 776 25.65 13.15 -6.97
C GLU A 776 25.36 13.99 -8.24
N LEU A 777 25.95 15.18 -8.32
CA LEU A 777 25.79 16.11 -9.44
C LEU A 777 26.53 15.64 -10.70
N VAL A 778 27.60 14.84 -10.62
CA VAL A 778 28.22 14.15 -11.77
C VAL A 778 27.31 13.02 -12.25
N GLN A 779 26.72 12.21 -11.37
CA GLN A 779 25.74 11.19 -11.76
C GLN A 779 24.53 11.84 -12.46
N LYS A 780 23.99 12.93 -11.89
CA LYS A 780 22.91 13.70 -12.53
C LYS A 780 23.37 14.42 -13.81
N LYS A 781 24.59 14.94 -13.90
CA LYS A 781 25.13 15.55 -15.14
C LYS A 781 25.39 14.52 -16.24
N ASN A 782 25.73 13.27 -15.92
CA ASN A 782 25.88 12.22 -16.94
C ASN A 782 24.52 11.83 -17.50
N TYR A 783 23.51 11.63 -16.64
CA TYR A 783 22.13 11.41 -17.08
C TYR A 783 21.55 12.61 -17.88
N ILE A 784 21.86 13.84 -17.45
CA ILE A 784 21.49 15.04 -18.22
C ILE A 784 22.25 15.09 -19.54
N LYS A 785 23.54 14.73 -19.62
CA LYS A 785 24.30 14.66 -20.88
C LYS A 785 23.71 13.66 -21.87
N GLU A 786 23.32 12.48 -21.40
CA GLU A 786 22.63 11.47 -22.22
C GLU A 786 21.33 12.06 -22.81
N LEU A 787 20.52 12.73 -21.99
CA LEU A 787 19.32 13.42 -22.44
C LEU A 787 19.61 14.63 -23.35
N THR A 788 20.67 15.42 -23.08
CA THR A 788 21.07 16.57 -23.91
C THR A 788 21.61 16.13 -25.26
N GLN A 789 22.33 15.01 -25.34
CA GLN A 789 22.85 14.46 -26.60
C GLN A 789 21.73 13.88 -27.47
N MET A 790 20.64 13.39 -26.86
CA MET A 790 19.38 13.04 -27.54
C MET A 790 18.55 14.26 -27.97
N LEU A 791 18.84 15.45 -27.44
CA LEU A 791 18.12 16.70 -27.73
C LEU A 791 18.88 17.56 -28.75
N SER A 792 20.21 17.59 -28.69
CA SER A 792 21.07 18.32 -29.63
C SER A 792 20.95 17.79 -31.06
N SER A 793 20.84 16.48 -31.26
CA SER A 793 20.56 15.90 -32.59
C SER A 793 19.21 16.37 -33.16
N CYS A 794 18.21 16.58 -32.30
CA CYS A 794 16.89 17.07 -32.70
C CYS A 794 16.89 18.60 -32.96
N ASP A 795 17.70 19.38 -32.24
CA ASP A 795 17.91 20.80 -32.52
C ASP A 795 18.85 21.03 -33.74
N GLU A 796 19.75 20.10 -34.07
CA GLU A 796 20.54 20.11 -35.32
C GLU A 796 19.63 19.97 -36.55
N ASP A 797 18.74 18.96 -36.58
CA ASP A 797 17.73 18.79 -37.63
C ASP A 797 16.85 20.06 -37.79
N LYS A 798 16.46 20.66 -36.66
CA LYS A 798 15.61 21.86 -36.62
C LYS A 798 16.33 23.13 -37.07
N THR A 799 17.58 23.35 -36.65
CA THR A 799 18.35 24.55 -37.03
C THR A 799 18.71 24.56 -38.51
N GLY A 800 18.96 23.39 -39.13
CA GLY A 800 19.14 23.28 -40.57
C GLY A 800 17.95 23.80 -41.39
N THR A 801 16.71 23.57 -40.91
CA THR A 801 15.51 24.11 -41.58
C THR A 801 15.34 25.62 -41.41
N LEU A 802 15.68 26.18 -40.24
CA LEU A 802 15.55 27.61 -39.95
C LEU A 802 16.58 28.46 -40.71
N GLN A 803 17.81 27.97 -40.89
CA GLN A 803 18.84 28.69 -41.65
C GLN A 803 18.44 28.90 -43.11
N MET A 804 17.75 27.93 -43.72
CA MET A 804 17.22 28.04 -45.09
C MET A 804 16.18 29.16 -45.24
N GLN A 805 15.42 29.46 -44.18
CA GLN A 805 14.39 30.50 -44.21
C GLN A 805 14.99 31.91 -44.03
N ALA A 806 15.97 32.06 -43.14
CA ALA A 806 16.57 33.35 -42.82
C ALA A 806 17.27 34.03 -44.01
N VAL A 807 17.81 33.25 -44.96
CA VAL A 807 18.47 33.78 -46.17
C VAL A 807 17.49 34.59 -47.03
N TYR A 808 16.30 34.05 -47.30
CA TYR A 808 15.28 34.70 -48.12
C TYR A 808 14.67 35.95 -47.47
N GLU A 809 14.68 36.04 -46.13
CA GLU A 809 14.22 37.23 -45.40
C GLU A 809 15.28 38.36 -45.44
N GLY A 810 16.57 38.03 -45.52
CA GLY A 810 17.67 38.99 -45.62
C GLY A 810 17.68 39.78 -46.93
N GLU A 811 17.56 39.11 -48.07
CA GLU A 811 17.57 39.73 -49.41
C GLU A 811 16.45 40.78 -49.57
N LEU A 812 15.32 40.59 -48.89
CA LEU A 812 14.17 41.51 -48.89
C LEU A 812 14.41 42.76 -48.02
N GLY A 813 15.34 42.70 -47.06
CA GLY A 813 15.67 43.79 -46.14
C GLY A 813 16.64 44.82 -46.71
N ASP A 814 17.62 44.38 -47.50
CA ASP A 814 18.65 45.26 -48.06
C ASP A 814 18.10 46.22 -49.12
N LEU A 815 17.16 45.75 -49.95
CA LEU A 815 16.47 46.58 -50.96
C LEU A 815 15.81 47.84 -50.36
N LYS A 816 15.31 47.77 -49.12
CA LYS A 816 14.62 48.91 -48.47
C LYS A 816 15.60 49.93 -47.89
N ARG A 817 16.68 49.47 -47.26
CA ARG A 817 17.67 50.34 -46.59
C ARG A 817 18.42 51.26 -47.58
N HIS A 818 18.49 50.88 -48.85
CA HIS A 818 19.09 51.71 -49.89
C HIS A 818 18.25 52.93 -50.30
N GLU A 819 16.90 52.87 -50.24
CA GLU A 819 16.05 54.03 -50.56
C GLU A 819 16.16 55.12 -49.47
N GLU A 820 16.04 54.73 -48.20
CA GLU A 820 16.05 55.64 -47.05
C GLU A 820 17.36 56.43 -46.94
N GLY A 821 18.50 55.76 -47.17
CA GLY A 821 19.85 56.31 -47.01
C GLY A 821 20.27 57.40 -48.01
N HIS A 822 19.42 57.75 -48.99
CA HIS A 822 19.67 58.87 -49.92
C HIS A 822 18.83 60.12 -49.58
N VAL A 823 17.63 59.97 -49.02
CA VAL A 823 16.72 61.08 -48.68
C VAL A 823 17.31 61.97 -47.58
N GLU A 824 17.99 61.38 -46.58
CA GLU A 824 18.58 62.14 -45.47
C GLU A 824 19.77 63.03 -45.87
N LYS A 825 20.53 62.64 -46.90
CA LYS A 825 21.76 63.35 -47.29
C LYS A 825 21.45 64.72 -47.89
N LEU A 826 20.36 64.81 -48.65
CA LEU A 826 19.85 66.04 -49.25
C LEU A 826 19.43 67.05 -48.16
N ASN A 827 18.61 66.59 -47.21
CA ASN A 827 18.03 67.39 -46.12
C ASN A 827 19.03 68.00 -45.11
N ARG A 828 20.35 67.74 -45.23
CA ARG A 828 21.40 68.30 -44.36
C ARG A 828 22.17 69.45 -45.02
N ALA A 829 22.25 69.50 -46.36
CA ALA A 829 23.02 70.52 -47.08
C ALA A 829 22.35 71.90 -46.97
N ASP A 830 21.06 71.99 -47.26
CA ASP A 830 20.31 73.27 -47.30
C ASP A 830 20.34 74.03 -45.97
N ARG A 831 20.29 73.29 -44.85
CA ARG A 831 20.32 73.87 -43.50
C ARG A 831 21.65 74.55 -43.17
N HIS A 832 22.76 74.12 -43.77
CA HIS A 832 24.08 74.68 -43.48
C HIS A 832 24.36 75.96 -44.29
N LEU A 833 23.74 76.08 -45.47
CA LEU A 833 23.87 77.25 -46.36
C LEU A 833 23.11 78.47 -45.82
N HIS A 834 21.92 78.23 -45.24
CA HIS A 834 21.01 79.29 -44.79
C HIS A 834 21.52 80.12 -43.60
N THR A 835 22.40 79.55 -42.76
CA THR A 835 22.92 80.22 -41.55
C THR A 835 24.07 81.18 -41.85
N CYS A 836 24.91 80.89 -42.85
CA CYS A 836 26.14 81.64 -43.12
C CYS A 836 25.94 82.99 -43.82
N MET A 837 24.76 83.26 -44.40
CA MET A 837 24.52 84.48 -45.19
C MET A 837 24.12 85.72 -44.36
N LYS A 838 23.86 85.60 -43.05
CA LYS A 838 23.04 86.61 -42.33
C LYS A 838 23.79 87.68 -41.53
N ASN A 839 25.10 87.51 -41.27
CA ASN A 839 25.89 88.36 -40.36
C ASN A 839 27.19 88.89 -41.01
N LEU A 840 27.10 89.56 -42.16
CA LEU A 840 28.22 90.28 -42.78
C LEU A 840 28.11 91.79 -42.55
N ASP A 841 29.16 92.40 -41.98
CA ASP A 841 29.65 93.75 -42.33
C ASP A 841 31.15 93.80 -41.93
N MET A 842 32.13 93.87 -42.84
CA MET A 842 32.43 94.91 -43.86
C MET A 842 33.13 96.18 -43.33
N ALA A 843 34.04 96.05 -42.35
CA ALA A 843 35.05 97.09 -42.06
C ALA A 843 36.43 96.59 -41.56
N ALA A 844 36.56 95.35 -41.06
CA ALA A 844 37.82 94.81 -40.53
C ALA A 844 38.17 93.40 -41.06
N THR A 845 37.45 92.93 -42.08
CA THR A 845 37.62 91.63 -42.74
C THR A 845 39.01 91.42 -43.35
N GLU A 846 39.80 92.47 -43.51
CA GLU A 846 41.21 92.39 -43.92
C GLU A 846 42.25 92.35 -42.78
N LYS A 847 41.89 92.57 -41.51
CA LYS A 847 42.88 92.71 -40.42
C LYS A 847 42.83 91.64 -39.33
N TYR A 848 41.69 90.99 -39.10
CA TYR A 848 41.63 89.79 -38.24
C TYR A 848 41.55 88.46 -38.99
N HIS A 849 41.19 88.44 -40.28
CA HIS A 849 41.60 87.31 -41.14
C HIS A 849 43.13 87.20 -41.20
N LYS A 850 43.86 88.33 -41.21
CA LYS A 850 45.33 88.33 -41.05
C LYS A 850 45.79 87.76 -39.71
N ASN A 851 44.99 87.80 -38.64
CA ASN A 851 45.35 87.25 -37.32
C ASN A 851 45.07 85.74 -37.22
N ILE A 852 43.95 85.26 -37.82
CA ILE A 852 43.72 83.82 -38.02
C ILE A 852 44.82 83.23 -38.90
N PHE A 853 45.19 83.91 -40.00
CA PHE A 853 46.29 83.54 -40.88
C PHE A 853 47.65 83.51 -40.15
N ILE A 854 47.92 84.44 -39.23
CA ILE A 854 49.14 84.46 -38.42
C ILE A 854 49.22 83.27 -37.45
N ARG A 855 48.12 82.85 -36.81
CA ARG A 855 48.15 81.65 -35.95
C ARG A 855 48.21 80.35 -36.76
N GLN A 856 47.53 80.28 -37.90
CA GLN A 856 47.70 79.18 -38.86
C GLN A 856 49.14 79.09 -39.39
N LEU A 857 49.83 80.22 -39.60
CA LEU A 857 51.25 80.26 -39.95
C LEU A 857 52.15 79.79 -38.79
N GLN A 858 51.78 80.01 -37.53
CA GLN A 858 52.54 79.49 -36.38
C GLN A 858 52.39 77.97 -36.21
N GLU A 859 51.21 77.40 -36.49
CA GLU A 859 51.01 75.96 -36.55
C GLU A 859 51.66 75.34 -37.80
N ALA A 860 51.61 76.02 -38.95
CA ALA A 860 52.37 75.64 -40.14
C ALA A 860 53.89 75.66 -39.90
N ASN A 861 54.44 76.66 -39.20
CA ASN A 861 55.86 76.72 -38.86
C ASN A 861 56.27 75.62 -37.88
N LYS A 862 55.43 75.25 -36.90
CA LYS A 862 55.69 74.08 -36.06
C LYS A 862 55.64 72.78 -36.85
N SER A 863 54.65 72.63 -37.74
CA SER A 863 54.59 71.49 -38.66
C SER A 863 55.80 71.44 -39.58
N ALA A 864 56.27 72.57 -40.10
CA ALA A 864 57.43 72.68 -40.98
C ALA A 864 58.75 72.40 -40.26
N LEU A 865 58.94 72.87 -39.02
CA LEU A 865 60.12 72.54 -38.21
C LEU A 865 60.14 71.04 -37.82
N GLN A 866 58.98 70.45 -37.55
CA GLN A 866 58.86 69.02 -37.30
C GLN A 866 59.04 68.20 -38.58
N GLN A 867 58.57 68.69 -39.72
CA GLN A 867 58.90 68.15 -41.05
C GLN A 867 60.38 68.32 -41.40
N LEU A 868 61.07 69.37 -40.94
CA LEU A 868 62.52 69.53 -41.13
C LEU A 868 63.32 68.57 -40.24
N ALA A 869 62.86 68.29 -39.02
CA ALA A 869 63.40 67.21 -38.18
C ALA A 869 63.19 65.84 -38.85
N GLU A 870 62.02 65.62 -39.46
CA GLU A 870 61.74 64.42 -40.25
C GLU A 870 62.51 64.37 -41.57
N ILE A 871 62.75 65.48 -42.28
CA ILE A 871 63.55 65.51 -43.51
C ILE A 871 65.02 65.26 -43.18
N SER A 872 65.54 65.83 -42.09
CA SER A 872 66.90 65.54 -41.60
C SER A 872 67.08 64.12 -41.06
N THR A 873 66.01 63.32 -40.94
CA THR A 873 66.06 61.89 -40.56
C THR A 873 65.60 60.94 -41.67
N ARG A 874 64.81 61.41 -42.65
CA ARG A 874 64.41 60.71 -43.88
C ARG A 874 65.43 60.88 -45.02
N PHE A 875 66.22 61.96 -45.04
CA PHE A 875 67.17 62.30 -46.11
C PHE A 875 68.52 62.77 -45.55
N GLN A 876 69.43 61.83 -45.26
CA GLN A 876 70.77 62.13 -44.74
C GLN A 876 71.64 62.95 -45.71
N ASP A 877 71.35 62.93 -47.02
CA ASP A 877 72.05 63.76 -48.02
C ASP A 877 71.52 65.21 -48.06
N MET A 878 70.31 65.46 -47.56
CA MET A 878 69.79 66.81 -47.34
C MET A 878 70.27 67.39 -46.00
N THR A 879 70.66 66.54 -45.04
CA THR A 879 71.25 66.97 -43.76
C THR A 879 72.39 67.97 -43.93
N PRO A 880 73.46 67.77 -44.72
CA PRO A 880 74.51 68.79 -44.89
C PRO A 880 74.00 70.13 -45.46
N HIS A 881 72.93 70.14 -46.26
CA HIS A 881 72.32 71.37 -46.78
C HIS A 881 71.42 72.06 -45.75
N ILE A 882 70.58 71.30 -45.05
CA ILE A 882 69.72 71.82 -43.97
C ILE A 882 70.61 72.32 -42.83
N THR A 883 71.59 71.53 -42.38
CA THR A 883 72.57 71.93 -41.36
C THR A 883 73.35 73.17 -41.79
N ARG A 884 73.73 73.31 -43.08
CA ARG A 884 74.36 74.55 -43.56
C ARG A 884 73.43 75.76 -43.42
N TYR A 885 72.19 75.68 -43.89
CA TYR A 885 71.25 76.80 -43.77
C TYR A 885 70.82 77.06 -42.30
N THR A 886 70.65 76.05 -41.45
CA THR A 886 70.39 76.27 -40.02
C THR A 886 71.62 76.77 -39.25
N TYR A 887 72.82 76.71 -39.83
CA TYR A 887 74.04 77.32 -39.28
C TYR A 887 74.28 78.74 -39.81
N GLU A 888 73.74 79.08 -40.99
CA GLU A 888 73.66 80.47 -41.47
C GLU A 888 72.53 81.27 -40.74
N TYR A 889 71.55 80.60 -40.11
CA TYR A 889 70.35 81.25 -39.49
C TYR A 889 69.90 80.75 -38.08
N ASP A 890 70.64 79.85 -37.41
CA ASP A 890 70.67 79.54 -35.94
C ASP A 890 69.42 78.83 -35.24
N VAL A 891 69.25 77.47 -35.34
CA VAL A 891 68.09 76.64 -34.78
C VAL A 891 68.46 75.11 -34.43
N GLN A 892 67.74 74.29 -33.58
CA GLN A 892 68.21 73.00 -32.86
C GLN A 892 67.27 71.68 -32.67
N LEU A 893 67.75 70.40 -32.28
CA LEU A 893 67.08 68.96 -32.31
C LEU A 893 67.51 67.70 -31.30
N PRO A 894 66.89 66.42 -31.24
CA PRO A 894 67.00 65.25 -30.18
C PRO A 894 67.03 63.64 -30.51
N GLY A 895 67.01 62.59 -29.54
CA GLY A 895 66.98 61.02 -29.73
C GLY A 895 66.84 59.90 -28.52
N GLN A 896 66.77 58.50 -28.69
CA GLN A 896 66.47 57.34 -27.66
C GLN A 896 66.86 55.75 -27.91
N ARG A 897 66.74 54.68 -26.97
CA ARG A 897 66.90 53.10 -27.08
C ARG A 897 66.54 52.06 -25.86
N LEU A 898 66.56 50.65 -25.94
CA LEU A 898 66.11 49.49 -24.94
C LEU A 898 66.72 47.97 -25.05
N GLN A 899 66.30 46.80 -24.32
CA GLN A 899 66.02 45.30 -24.77
C GLN A 899 66.02 43.83 -23.89
N PHE A 900 65.42 42.56 -24.24
CA PHE A 900 64.77 41.24 -23.54
C PHE A 900 65.19 39.61 -23.67
N SER A 901 64.37 38.50 -23.30
CA SER A 901 64.61 36.92 -23.10
C SER A 901 63.43 35.74 -23.05
N CYS A 902 63.56 34.35 -22.68
CA CYS A 902 62.63 33.06 -22.90
C CYS A 902 62.44 31.71 -21.90
N SER A 903 61.86 30.44 -22.21
CA SER A 903 61.45 29.18 -21.30
C SER A 903 61.07 27.64 -21.83
N SER A 904 60.68 26.50 -21.05
CA SER A 904 60.41 24.96 -21.42
C SER A 904 59.59 23.82 -20.50
N SER A 905 59.39 22.43 -20.79
CA SER A 905 58.51 21.29 -20.07
C SER A 905 58.57 19.64 -20.34
N SER A 906 57.87 18.60 -19.65
CA SER A 906 57.86 17.01 -19.82
C SER A 906 56.68 15.95 -19.26
N CYS A 907 56.74 14.52 -19.20
CA CYS A 907 55.61 13.43 -18.93
C CYS A 907 55.77 11.94 -18.26
N SER A 908 54.72 11.25 -17.62
CA SER A 908 54.35 9.73 -17.54
C SER A 908 53.71 9.01 -16.24
N THR A 909 53.56 7.62 -16.11
CA THR A 909 52.40 6.84 -15.43
C THR A 909 52.55 5.31 -14.91
N ARG A 910 51.68 4.75 -13.94
CA ARG A 910 51.19 3.30 -13.55
C ARG A 910 51.88 2.39 -12.42
N SER A 911 51.41 1.25 -11.75
CA SER A 911 50.12 0.43 -11.47
C SER A 911 50.17 -0.78 -10.39
N SER A 912 49.01 -1.22 -9.74
CA SER A 912 48.46 -2.48 -9.01
C SER A 912 49.10 -3.50 -7.97
N GLU A 913 48.51 -3.56 -6.73
CA GLU A 913 47.92 -4.66 -5.85
C GLU A 913 48.67 -5.83 -5.06
N TYR A 914 48.66 -5.84 -3.69
CA TYR A 914 48.20 -6.90 -2.69
C TYR A 914 48.85 -6.94 -1.24
N TYR A 915 48.00 -7.17 -0.21
CA TYR A 915 48.13 -7.70 1.21
C TYR A 915 49.20 -7.28 2.30
N LEU A 916 48.68 -6.95 3.51
CA LEU A 916 49.03 -7.30 4.95
C LEU A 916 50.52 -7.26 5.46
N THR A 917 50.89 -6.92 6.72
CA THR A 917 50.21 -7.00 8.05
C THR A 917 50.78 -6.04 9.15
N LYS A 918 50.11 -6.01 10.32
CA LYS A 918 50.37 -5.43 11.69
C LYS A 918 51.78 -5.63 12.33
N PRO A 919 52.14 -5.05 13.53
CA PRO A 919 51.33 -4.69 14.74
C PRO A 919 51.67 -3.28 15.36
N SER A 920 51.60 -2.90 16.66
CA SER A 920 51.29 -3.50 18.01
C SER A 920 51.05 -2.45 19.12
N ILE A 921 50.25 -2.78 20.17
CA ILE A 921 50.35 -2.27 21.60
C ILE A 921 49.94 -0.76 21.82
N SER A 922 49.53 -0.21 22.98
CA SER A 922 49.50 -0.60 24.43
C SER A 922 48.12 -0.43 25.16
N SER A 923 48.07 0.09 26.40
CA SER A 923 47.01 -0.06 27.44
C SER A 923 47.01 1.05 28.55
N ILE A 924 46.12 0.94 29.57
CA ILE A 924 46.04 1.62 30.92
C ILE A 924 45.26 2.96 30.93
N LEU A 925 44.05 3.15 31.54
CA LEU A 925 43.46 2.91 32.91
C LEU A 925 43.88 4.01 33.93
N LEU A 926 43.10 4.49 34.93
CA LEU A 926 41.86 4.11 35.69
C LEU A 926 40.99 5.40 35.96
N GLU A 927 39.84 5.48 36.69
CA GLU A 927 38.62 4.66 36.96
C GLU A 927 37.67 5.45 37.95
N PHE A 928 36.61 4.85 38.54
CA PHE A 928 35.65 5.37 39.58
C PHE A 928 34.61 6.46 39.17
N ASN A 929 33.33 6.48 39.63
CA ASN A 929 32.55 5.58 40.53
C ASN A 929 31.01 5.57 40.22
N ALA A 930 30.25 4.71 40.92
CA ALA A 930 28.82 4.33 40.77
C ALA A 930 27.77 5.41 41.24
N THR A 931 26.42 5.26 41.21
CA THR A 931 25.49 4.11 41.47
C THR A 931 24.06 4.29 40.88
N ALA A 932 23.27 3.19 40.81
CA ALA A 932 21.79 3.09 40.93
C ALA A 932 20.86 3.77 39.86
N GLU A 933 19.64 3.29 39.53
CA GLU A 933 18.94 2.01 39.82
C GLU A 933 17.85 1.66 38.75
N CYS A 934 17.05 0.61 39.01
CA CYS A 934 15.87 0.08 38.26
C CYS A 934 15.00 1.13 37.52
N GLY A 935 14.27 0.83 36.43
CA GLY A 935 13.73 -0.41 35.85
C GLY A 935 12.40 -0.06 35.12
N SER A 936 11.61 -0.92 34.47
CA SER A 936 11.65 -2.37 34.26
C SER A 936 10.77 -2.77 33.06
N ARG A 937 11.17 -3.81 32.30
CA ARG A 937 10.30 -4.79 31.57
C ARG A 937 9.37 -4.25 30.44
N SER A 938 9.05 -5.00 29.37
CA SER A 938 9.49 -6.35 28.97
C SER A 938 9.45 -6.58 27.45
N ALA A 939 10.09 -7.69 27.05
CA ALA A 939 9.76 -8.61 25.95
C ALA A 939 8.54 -8.31 25.04
N LYS A 940 8.51 -8.62 23.73
CA LYS A 940 9.43 -9.15 22.70
C LYS A 940 8.51 -9.56 21.52
N LYS A 941 8.96 -9.33 20.28
CA LYS A 941 8.66 -10.11 19.05
C LYS A 941 7.24 -10.15 18.43
N ASN A 942 7.27 -9.99 17.10
CA ASN A 942 6.41 -10.58 16.06
C ASN A 942 5.00 -10.00 15.81
N ILE A 943 4.47 -10.41 14.64
CA ILE A 943 3.06 -10.48 14.21
C ILE A 943 2.48 -9.28 13.42
N LYS A 944 2.05 -9.59 12.18
CA LYS A 944 1.08 -8.90 11.28
C LYS A 944 1.48 -7.49 10.77
N LEU A 945 1.58 -7.28 9.45
CA LEU A 945 0.53 -7.21 8.41
C LEU A 945 -0.31 -5.91 8.42
N LYS A 946 -0.43 -5.31 7.23
CA LYS A 946 -1.46 -4.32 6.84
C LYS A 946 -2.84 -4.76 7.38
N PRO A 947 -3.73 -3.85 7.82
CA PRO A 947 -4.14 -2.70 7.00
C PRO A 947 -4.50 -1.39 7.74
N LYS A 948 -4.78 -0.33 6.96
CA LYS A 948 -5.92 0.54 7.26
C LYS A 948 -6.89 0.55 6.10
N ARG A 949 -8.15 0.24 6.42
CA ARG A 949 -9.33 0.55 5.61
C ARG A 949 -9.69 2.02 5.86
N LYS A 950 -10.13 2.68 4.80
CA LYS A 950 -11.01 3.86 4.79
C LYS A 950 -10.45 5.18 5.36
N THR A 951 -11.00 6.35 5.02
CA THR A 951 -12.18 6.68 4.17
C THR A 951 -12.27 5.90 2.86
#